data_AF-A0A3C0GK22-F1
#
_entry.id   AF-A0A3C0GK22-F1
#
_cell.length_a   1.000
_cell.length_b   1.000
_cell.length_c   1.000
_cell.angle_alpha   90.00
_cell.angle_beta   90.00
_cell.angle_gamma   90.00
#
_symmetry.space_group_name_H-M   'P 1'
#
loop_
_entity.id
_entity.type
_entity.pdbx_description
1 polymer ?
#
loop_
_entity_poly.entity_id
_entity_poly.type
_entity_poly.pdbx_seq_one_letter_code
_entity_poly.pdbx_strand_id
1 'polypeptide(L)'
;MTIDSGFFSALTGPMLGAGDLQNARLQKQNALKQQQMQLQMQQLAELNRKNEQNNQLVQVQQTAFNDLYTNNKFARQKDIDDFKAWHEQLSGWNDIQGVLREHGSIDNARLYGNLDYLIAEYKARLKNNPISQRTKKNQAALELYHGHALNNKYSHLITTNAKKRYQAFVKGESDNFIFNAPRRDYIEQSKEALSLTKAQNLDIDNLIGANHQSIIIDMINDANPENIQEYQSAITYDDMKLFVKKELGYQEVDGVTYFNGQAIFGDKEIDTTFSTELVRNLDSVGLTQIATGKDFFKFKDQGINFQDMFNSTDAFTNWDRIGGVDKNHGPENYKGISAPFSKGTQLVASPRIFAFNPKLETAITRSWAGKYSNSEESRYNTRNRQVDNVRMAGLYDRYGHQISDSDIASMNITGKDLWQESERDDLRLRGYHIALEGKNANGDSFLLTDVSKESDLNKMREQYKNTEFDYVIVAELIDDDLGPDDAYYKKINLGDPTIQAAINEAVPTDDLNKVKTDMGNYEQQIAQQNYANQRKIASTNKLTKQLEMPNEGLTQQFVNGYDKTLNIGLSMSGVSSFNARKAIPMIMSDLYVQSKQERNYPFDFTPNETDPSKKLIANSPGQYMAISTKLLKEGLATQNPNFVAMLEAINKGNYDQYSQTIYPSSQYKQSRKLSKTIYKYQQ
;
A
#
# COMPACT_ATOMS: atom_id res chain seq x y z
N MET A 1 -115.40 80.55 28.49
CA MET A 1 -114.39 80.53 29.57
C MET A 1 -114.85 79.45 30.52
N THR A 2 -114.21 78.29 30.69
CA THR A 2 -112.79 77.98 31.01
C THR A 2 -112.55 76.50 30.63
N ILE A 3 -111.59 76.12 29.76
CA ILE A 3 -110.17 75.74 30.02
C ILE A 3 -110.05 74.80 31.23
N ASP A 4 -109.93 73.47 31.06
CA ASP A 4 -108.81 72.62 30.58
C ASP A 4 -108.17 71.88 31.77
N SER A 5 -108.64 70.66 32.03
CA SER A 5 -108.08 69.71 33.00
C SER A 5 -107.82 68.32 32.37
N GLY A 6 -107.88 68.23 31.04
CA GLY A 6 -107.80 66.96 30.32
C GLY A 6 -106.41 66.63 29.77
N PHE A 7 -105.53 67.62 29.63
CA PHE A 7 -104.26 67.43 28.92
C PHE A 7 -103.14 66.84 29.79
N PHE A 8 -103.15 67.09 31.11
CA PHE A 8 -102.06 66.64 32.01
C PHE A 8 -102.19 65.17 32.48
N SER A 9 -103.37 64.55 32.42
CA SER A 9 -103.59 63.16 32.83
C SER A 9 -103.37 62.13 31.72
N ALA A 10 -103.32 62.56 30.45
CA ALA A 10 -103.07 61.70 29.29
C ALA A 10 -101.59 61.44 29.01
N LEU A 11 -100.67 62.23 29.62
CA LEU A 11 -99.23 62.15 29.37
C LEU A 11 -98.42 61.40 30.44
N THR A 12 -99.02 60.99 31.57
CA THR A 12 -98.31 60.30 32.66
C THR A 12 -98.47 58.78 32.67
N GLY A 13 -99.50 58.24 32.01
CA GLY A 13 -99.70 56.79 31.84
C GLY A 13 -98.68 56.08 30.91
N PRO A 14 -98.28 56.66 29.76
CA PRO A 14 -97.36 55.97 28.83
C PRO A 14 -95.87 56.02 29.21
N MET A 15 -95.44 56.89 30.14
CA MET A 15 -94.02 57.02 30.51
C MET A 15 -93.54 55.99 31.55
N LEU A 16 -94.43 55.44 32.38
CA LEU A 16 -94.05 54.40 33.36
C LEU A 16 -93.87 53.02 32.72
N GLY A 17 -94.65 52.69 31.70
CA GLY A 17 -94.49 51.42 30.95
C GLY A 17 -93.28 51.40 30.00
N ALA A 18 -92.81 52.56 29.53
CA ALA A 18 -91.67 52.65 28.61
C ALA A 18 -90.32 52.38 29.30
N GLY A 19 -90.15 52.84 30.55
CA GLY A 19 -88.95 52.56 31.35
C GLY A 19 -88.81 51.08 31.71
N ASP A 20 -89.90 50.42 32.06
CA ASP A 20 -89.92 48.97 32.36
C ASP A 20 -89.70 48.11 31.11
N LEU A 21 -90.28 48.50 29.96
CA LEU A 21 -90.01 47.82 28.68
C LEU A 21 -88.57 48.03 28.20
N GLN A 22 -88.00 49.21 28.43
CA GLN A 22 -86.61 49.51 28.11
C GLN A 22 -85.65 48.74 29.04
N ASN A 23 -85.93 48.68 30.35
CA ASN A 23 -85.17 47.88 31.32
C ASN A 23 -85.27 46.37 31.04
N ALA A 24 -86.45 45.86 30.70
CA ALA A 24 -86.64 44.47 30.31
C ALA A 24 -85.90 44.13 29.01
N ARG A 25 -85.90 45.04 28.02
CA ARG A 25 -85.08 44.89 26.80
C ARG A 25 -83.59 44.92 27.13
N LEU A 26 -83.14 45.82 28.00
CA LEU A 26 -81.73 45.92 28.40
C LEU A 26 -81.26 44.67 29.16
N GLN A 27 -82.07 44.15 30.09
CA GLN A 27 -81.80 42.90 30.81
C GLN A 27 -81.75 41.71 29.85
N LYS A 28 -82.69 41.62 28.91
CA LYS A 28 -82.69 40.54 27.90
C LYS A 28 -81.48 40.64 26.97
N GLN A 29 -81.05 41.86 26.60
CA GLN A 29 -79.84 42.10 25.81
C GLN A 29 -78.56 41.73 26.59
N ASN A 30 -78.50 42.07 27.88
CA ASN A 30 -77.38 41.73 28.74
C ASN A 30 -77.29 40.22 29.01
N ALA A 31 -78.42 39.54 29.20
CA ALA A 31 -78.49 38.09 29.33
C ALA A 31 -78.04 37.39 28.04
N LEU A 32 -78.48 37.87 26.87
CA LEU A 32 -78.02 37.38 25.55
C LEU A 32 -76.52 37.59 25.35
N LYS A 33 -75.99 38.77 25.74
CA LYS A 33 -74.54 39.04 25.70
C LYS A 33 -73.76 38.12 26.62
N GLN A 34 -74.23 37.87 27.85
CA GLN A 34 -73.59 36.91 28.77
C GLN A 34 -73.61 35.49 28.21
N GLN A 35 -74.73 35.06 27.62
CA GLN A 35 -74.86 33.74 27.02
C GLN A 35 -73.95 33.57 25.79
N GLN A 36 -73.86 34.60 24.93
CA GLN A 36 -72.90 34.62 23.82
C GLN A 36 -71.46 34.57 24.30
N MET A 37 -71.12 35.31 25.35
CA MET A 37 -69.76 35.33 25.92
C MET A 37 -69.40 33.97 26.53
N GLN A 38 -70.35 33.30 27.19
CA GLN A 38 -70.17 31.92 27.68
C GLN A 38 -69.96 30.91 26.55
N LEU A 39 -70.75 30.98 25.47
CA LEU A 39 -70.60 30.13 24.29
C LEU A 39 -69.25 30.36 23.61
N GLN A 40 -68.82 31.61 23.49
CA GLN A 40 -67.54 31.97 22.89
C GLN A 40 -66.36 31.50 23.76
N MET A 41 -66.47 31.59 25.08
CA MET A 41 -65.51 31.02 26.04
C MET A 41 -65.46 29.48 25.97
N GLN A 42 -66.60 28.81 25.85
CA GLN A 42 -66.65 27.36 25.65
C GLN A 42 -65.97 26.94 24.34
N GLN A 43 -66.24 27.65 23.24
CA GLN A 43 -65.59 27.40 21.95
C GLN A 43 -64.08 27.66 22.02
N LEU A 44 -63.63 28.73 22.70
CA LEU A 44 -62.21 29.00 22.86
C LEU A 44 -61.51 27.93 23.71
N ALA A 45 -62.18 27.45 24.77
CA ALA A 45 -61.68 26.37 25.60
C ALA A 45 -61.62 25.04 24.83
N GLU A 46 -62.61 24.72 24.00
CA GLU A 46 -62.55 23.57 23.08
C GLU A 46 -61.42 23.70 22.06
N LEU A 47 -61.19 24.89 21.52
CA LEU A 47 -60.15 25.14 20.52
C LEU A 47 -58.75 25.08 21.12
N ASN A 48 -58.56 25.60 22.33
CA ASN A 48 -57.32 25.46 23.09
C ASN A 48 -57.06 23.99 23.49
N ARG A 49 -58.11 23.26 23.91
CA ARG A 49 -58.00 21.81 24.15
C ARG A 49 -57.64 21.06 22.86
N LYS A 50 -58.20 21.44 21.70
CA LYS A 50 -57.81 20.89 20.38
C LYS A 50 -56.36 21.19 19.98
N ASN A 51 -55.84 22.36 20.35
CA ASN A 51 -54.43 22.69 20.10
C ASN A 51 -53.47 21.97 21.05
N GLU A 52 -53.82 21.80 22.33
CA GLU A 52 -53.10 20.92 23.25
C GLU A 52 -53.16 19.44 22.82
N GLN A 53 -54.31 19.00 22.26
CA GLN A 53 -54.52 17.66 21.68
C GLN A 53 -53.47 17.34 20.59
N ASN A 54 -53.24 18.27 19.66
CA ASN A 54 -52.23 18.08 18.61
C ASN A 54 -50.80 18.13 19.17
N ASN A 55 -50.52 19.01 20.13
CA ASN A 55 -49.14 19.19 20.61
C ASN A 55 -48.58 17.96 21.33
N GLN A 56 -49.36 17.24 22.14
CA GLN A 56 -48.86 16.03 22.82
C GLN A 56 -48.66 14.85 21.86
N LEU A 57 -49.58 14.63 20.91
CA LEU A 57 -49.46 13.57 19.90
C LEU A 57 -48.33 13.85 18.92
N VAL A 58 -48.20 15.11 18.48
CA VAL A 58 -47.07 15.56 17.66
C VAL A 58 -45.77 15.37 18.43
N GLN A 59 -45.68 15.72 19.72
CA GLN A 59 -44.47 15.48 20.51
C GLN A 59 -44.10 13.99 20.63
N VAL A 60 -45.08 13.11 20.81
CA VAL A 60 -44.86 11.66 20.90
C VAL A 60 -44.39 11.08 19.57
N GLN A 61 -45.01 11.49 18.46
CA GLN A 61 -44.60 11.10 17.11
C GLN A 61 -43.23 11.72 16.73
N GLN A 62 -42.99 12.96 17.11
CA GLN A 62 -41.70 13.65 16.99
C GLN A 62 -40.62 12.92 17.78
N THR A 63 -40.95 12.33 18.93
CA THR A 63 -40.01 11.52 19.72
C THR A 63 -39.60 10.27 18.95
N ALA A 64 -40.53 9.58 18.29
CA ALA A 64 -40.21 8.44 17.43
C ALA A 64 -39.35 8.85 16.21
N PHE A 65 -39.66 9.99 15.59
CA PHE A 65 -38.86 10.53 14.49
C PHE A 65 -37.48 10.98 14.93
N ASN A 66 -37.36 11.62 16.10
CA ASN A 66 -36.07 11.99 16.69
C ASN A 66 -35.26 10.74 17.03
N ASP A 67 -35.91 9.65 17.47
CA ASP A 67 -35.21 8.39 17.72
C ASP A 67 -34.67 7.75 16.45
N LEU A 68 -35.44 7.86 15.35
CA LEU A 68 -35.07 7.35 14.04
C LEU A 68 -33.97 8.20 13.36
N TYR A 69 -34.09 9.52 13.39
CA TYR A 69 -33.24 10.44 12.61
C TYR A 69 -32.17 11.15 13.42
N THR A 70 -32.25 11.19 14.75
CA THR A 70 -31.38 12.06 15.58
C THR A 70 -30.63 11.28 16.67
N ASN A 71 -31.31 10.45 17.45
CA ASN A 71 -30.70 9.78 18.61
C ASN A 71 -29.91 8.52 18.24
N ASN A 72 -30.50 7.62 17.45
CA ASN A 72 -29.82 6.37 17.07
C ASN A 72 -29.11 6.44 15.72
N LYS A 73 -29.35 7.50 14.93
CA LYS A 73 -28.74 7.74 13.61
C LYS A 73 -28.69 6.48 12.76
N PHE A 74 -29.84 5.86 12.47
CA PHE A 74 -29.89 4.62 11.71
C PHE A 74 -29.22 4.81 10.34
N ALA A 75 -28.00 4.26 10.20
CA ALA A 75 -27.16 4.45 9.03
C ALA A 75 -27.55 3.52 7.86
N ARG A 76 -28.32 2.46 8.13
CA ARG A 76 -28.74 1.45 7.14
C ARG A 76 -30.20 1.59 6.78
N GLN A 77 -30.51 1.42 5.50
CA GLN A 77 -31.90 1.41 5.01
C GLN A 77 -32.73 0.31 5.69
N LYS A 78 -32.16 -0.88 5.91
CA LYS A 78 -32.82 -1.96 6.65
C LYS A 78 -33.24 -1.55 8.07
N ASP A 79 -32.39 -0.83 8.81
CA ASP A 79 -32.74 -0.40 10.17
C ASP A 79 -33.89 0.62 10.16
N ILE A 80 -33.92 1.49 9.15
CA ILE A 80 -35.02 2.44 8.93
C ILE A 80 -36.32 1.68 8.61
N ASP A 81 -36.25 0.70 7.71
CA ASP A 81 -37.42 -0.07 7.26
C ASP A 81 -37.95 -0.98 8.39
N ASP A 82 -37.06 -1.68 9.09
CA ASP A 82 -37.41 -2.51 10.27
C ASP A 82 -38.02 -1.65 11.39
N PHE A 83 -37.49 -0.43 11.62
CA PHE A 83 -38.06 0.46 12.63
C PHE A 83 -39.44 0.96 12.21
N LYS A 84 -39.65 1.32 10.94
CA LYS A 84 -40.98 1.71 10.44
C LYS A 84 -41.98 0.57 10.60
N ALA A 85 -41.61 -0.65 10.20
CA ALA A 85 -42.45 -1.83 10.35
C ALA A 85 -42.76 -2.12 11.83
N TRP A 86 -41.75 -2.06 12.71
CA TRP A 86 -41.94 -2.21 14.15
C TRP A 86 -42.81 -1.09 14.75
N HIS A 87 -42.61 0.15 14.30
CA HIS A 87 -43.39 1.30 14.74
C HIS A 87 -44.87 1.14 14.37
N GLU A 88 -45.15 0.71 13.15
CA GLU A 88 -46.52 0.47 12.69
C GLU A 88 -47.16 -0.74 13.41
N GLN A 89 -46.43 -1.81 13.66
CA GLN A 89 -47.02 -3.10 14.05
C GLN A 89 -46.96 -3.40 15.55
N LEU A 90 -45.90 -2.96 16.24
CA LEU A 90 -45.54 -3.46 17.57
C LEU A 90 -45.33 -2.37 18.62
N SER A 91 -45.22 -1.11 18.20
CA SER A 91 -44.94 -0.02 19.14
C SER A 91 -46.10 0.31 20.09
N GLY A 92 -47.34 -0.01 19.70
CA GLY A 92 -48.56 0.42 20.38
C GLY A 92 -49.13 1.76 19.85
N TRP A 93 -48.53 2.33 18.80
CA TRP A 93 -49.02 3.57 18.19
C TRP A 93 -50.43 3.45 17.61
N ASN A 94 -50.73 2.33 16.95
CA ASN A 94 -52.06 2.09 16.41
C ASN A 94 -53.12 1.92 17.50
N ASP A 95 -52.76 1.38 18.67
CA ASP A 95 -53.66 1.26 19.81
C ASP A 95 -54.04 2.65 20.35
N ILE A 96 -53.05 3.54 20.47
CA ILE A 96 -53.28 4.96 20.82
C ILE A 96 -54.22 5.61 19.80
N GLN A 97 -53.97 5.43 18.49
CA GLN A 97 -54.84 5.97 17.45
C GLN A 97 -56.25 5.36 17.49
N GLY A 98 -56.38 4.07 17.82
CA GLY A 98 -57.64 3.36 17.94
C GLY A 98 -58.50 3.91 19.07
N VAL A 99 -57.94 4.01 20.28
CA VAL A 99 -58.65 4.55 21.46
C VAL A 99 -59.08 6.00 21.24
N LEU A 100 -58.23 6.81 20.57
CA LEU A 100 -58.59 8.18 20.23
C LEU A 100 -59.74 8.27 19.22
N ARG A 101 -59.79 7.37 18.24
CA ARG A 101 -60.89 7.29 17.27
C ARG A 101 -62.18 6.82 17.93
N GLU A 102 -62.10 5.84 18.83
CA GLU A 102 -63.25 5.26 19.52
C GLU A 102 -63.94 6.26 20.45
N HIS A 103 -63.17 7.00 21.25
CA HIS A 103 -63.73 7.91 22.26
C HIS A 103 -63.94 9.34 21.77
N GLY A 104 -63.46 9.68 20.56
CA GLY A 104 -63.66 10.96 19.88
C GLY A 104 -63.02 12.18 20.56
N SER A 105 -62.49 12.04 21.78
CA SER A 105 -61.76 13.06 22.52
C SER A 105 -60.72 12.45 23.45
N ILE A 106 -59.64 13.19 23.71
CA ILE A 106 -58.57 12.79 24.65
C ILE A 106 -59.11 12.65 26.08
N ASP A 107 -60.00 13.54 26.51
CA ASP A 107 -60.56 13.49 27.88
C ASP A 107 -61.36 12.20 28.09
N ASN A 108 -62.18 11.81 27.11
CA ASN A 108 -62.89 10.53 27.16
C ASN A 108 -61.94 9.34 27.04
N ALA A 109 -60.92 9.42 26.17
CA ALA A 109 -59.91 8.38 26.03
C ALA A 109 -59.05 8.21 27.31
N ARG A 110 -58.81 9.29 28.08
CA ARG A 110 -58.16 9.23 29.40
C ARG A 110 -59.08 8.64 30.47
N LEU A 111 -60.31 9.14 30.53
CA LEU A 111 -61.29 8.73 31.55
C LEU A 111 -61.79 7.30 31.36
N TYR A 112 -61.97 6.88 30.11
CA TYR A 112 -62.65 5.63 29.76
C TYR A 112 -61.81 4.66 28.91
N GLY A 113 -60.70 5.12 28.32
CA GLY A 113 -59.88 4.34 27.38
C GLY A 113 -58.42 4.11 27.80
N ASN A 114 -58.04 4.45 29.04
CA ASN A 114 -56.67 4.27 29.57
C ASN A 114 -55.54 4.89 28.72
N LEU A 115 -55.82 5.99 28.02
CA LEU A 115 -54.87 6.63 27.10
C LEU A 115 -53.51 6.97 27.74
N ASP A 116 -53.48 7.43 28.99
CA ASP A 116 -52.22 7.81 29.65
C ASP A 116 -51.31 6.59 29.90
N TYR A 117 -51.89 5.42 30.19
CA TYR A 117 -51.15 4.17 30.31
C TYR A 117 -50.55 3.75 28.96
N LEU A 118 -51.35 3.79 27.89
CA LEU A 118 -50.91 3.44 26.53
C LEU A 118 -49.78 4.35 26.04
N ILE A 119 -49.87 5.66 26.30
CA ILE A 119 -48.82 6.62 25.97
C ILE A 119 -47.54 6.33 26.78
N ALA A 120 -47.65 6.00 28.06
CA ALA A 120 -46.51 5.64 28.89
C ALA A 120 -45.83 4.35 28.42
N GLU A 121 -46.61 3.33 28.07
CA GLU A 121 -46.12 2.06 27.55
C GLU A 121 -45.44 2.25 26.18
N TYR A 122 -46.05 3.03 25.29
CA TYR A 122 -45.48 3.40 23.99
C TYR A 122 -44.12 4.10 24.16
N LYS A 123 -44.01 5.06 25.07
CA LYS A 123 -42.73 5.74 25.38
C LYS A 123 -41.67 4.76 25.90
N ALA A 124 -42.06 3.81 26.75
CA ALA A 124 -41.15 2.79 27.25
C ALA A 124 -40.66 1.84 26.13
N ARG A 125 -41.58 1.40 25.26
CA ARG A 125 -41.29 0.56 24.09
C ARG A 125 -40.38 1.27 23.09
N LEU A 126 -40.61 2.56 22.83
CA LEU A 126 -39.74 3.38 21.99
C LEU A 126 -38.30 3.39 22.51
N LYS A 127 -38.10 3.64 23.81
CA LYS A 127 -36.76 3.72 24.41
C LYS A 127 -35.95 2.42 24.28
N ASN A 128 -36.63 1.27 24.31
CA ASN A 128 -36.02 -0.07 24.31
C ASN A 128 -36.38 -0.91 23.09
N ASN A 129 -36.65 -0.29 21.93
CA ASN A 129 -37.03 -1.04 20.74
C ASN A 129 -35.88 -1.94 20.23
N PRO A 130 -36.18 -3.10 19.60
CA PRO A 130 -35.17 -4.06 19.16
C PRO A 130 -34.15 -3.48 18.17
N ILE A 131 -34.58 -2.57 17.30
CA ILE A 131 -33.73 -1.96 16.28
C ILE A 131 -32.68 -1.06 16.94
N SER A 132 -33.08 -0.25 17.92
CA SER A 132 -32.16 0.63 18.65
C SER A 132 -31.17 -0.15 19.51
N GLN A 133 -31.59 -1.27 20.09
CA GLN A 133 -30.67 -2.18 20.77
C GLN A 133 -29.62 -2.75 19.81
N ARG A 134 -30.03 -3.17 18.61
CA ARG A 134 -29.13 -3.64 17.55
C ARG A 134 -28.16 -2.55 17.09
N THR A 135 -28.63 -1.33 16.85
CA THR A 135 -27.76 -0.22 16.43
C THR A 135 -26.72 0.12 17.51
N LYS A 136 -27.14 0.21 18.78
CA LYS A 136 -26.25 0.45 19.92
C LYS A 136 -25.21 -0.66 20.09
N LYS A 137 -25.61 -1.93 19.94
CA LYS A 137 -24.70 -3.08 20.01
C LYS A 137 -23.56 -2.99 18.99
N ASN A 138 -23.86 -2.56 17.77
CA ASN A 138 -22.88 -2.51 16.67
C ASN A 138 -22.08 -1.20 16.62
N GLN A 139 -22.47 -0.18 17.41
CA GLN A 139 -21.95 1.19 17.30
C GLN A 139 -20.42 1.24 17.45
N ALA A 140 -19.86 0.63 18.51
CA ALA A 140 -18.43 0.67 18.77
C ALA A 140 -17.60 0.04 17.63
N ALA A 141 -18.03 -1.12 17.12
CA ALA A 141 -17.37 -1.80 16.02
C ALA A 141 -17.43 -0.97 14.72
N LEU A 142 -18.56 -0.30 14.45
CA LEU A 142 -18.74 0.56 13.29
C LEU A 142 -17.87 1.82 13.36
N GLU A 143 -17.85 2.50 14.51
CA GLU A 143 -17.00 3.68 14.74
C GLU A 143 -15.53 3.34 14.55
N LEU A 144 -15.09 2.22 15.12
CA LEU A 144 -13.72 1.72 14.95
C LEU A 144 -13.42 1.39 13.48
N TYR A 145 -14.33 0.67 12.81
CA TYR A 145 -14.16 0.31 11.40
C TYR A 145 -14.08 1.55 10.51
N HIS A 146 -14.97 2.54 10.68
CA HIS A 146 -14.95 3.78 9.91
C HIS A 146 -13.69 4.62 10.19
N GLY A 147 -13.27 4.72 11.46
CA GLY A 147 -12.04 5.41 11.84
C GLY A 147 -10.80 4.88 11.13
N HIS A 148 -10.71 3.56 10.94
CA HIS A 148 -9.59 2.94 10.22
C HIS A 148 -9.79 2.86 8.70
N ALA A 149 -11.02 2.67 8.22
CA ALA A 149 -11.32 2.61 6.79
C ALA A 149 -11.07 3.97 6.11
N LEU A 150 -11.26 5.08 6.83
CA LEU A 150 -10.97 6.44 6.35
C LEU A 150 -9.48 6.83 6.49
N ASN A 151 -8.71 6.08 7.28
CA ASN A 151 -7.28 6.32 7.45
C ASN A 151 -6.47 5.50 6.42
N ASN A 152 -5.98 6.17 5.37
CA ASN A 152 -5.18 5.56 4.30
C ASN A 152 -3.96 4.77 4.80
N LYS A 153 -3.43 5.09 5.98
CA LYS A 153 -2.22 4.43 6.52
C LYS A 153 -2.46 2.97 6.92
N TYR A 154 -3.66 2.59 7.34
CA TYR A 154 -3.93 1.27 7.92
C TYR A 154 -5.12 0.52 7.30
N SER A 155 -5.83 1.14 6.35
CA SER A 155 -6.99 0.54 5.68
C SER A 155 -6.67 -0.76 4.92
N HIS A 156 -5.40 -0.96 4.54
CA HIS A 156 -4.92 -2.17 3.88
C HIS A 156 -4.77 -3.36 4.85
N LEU A 157 -4.62 -3.12 6.16
CA LEU A 157 -4.54 -4.15 7.21
C LEU A 157 -5.91 -4.56 7.78
N ILE A 158 -7.00 -4.00 7.24
CA ILE A 158 -8.36 -4.49 7.51
C ILE A 158 -8.58 -5.77 6.71
N THR A 159 -8.85 -6.86 7.42
CA THR A 159 -9.06 -8.18 6.83
C THR A 159 -10.18 -8.18 5.79
N THR A 160 -10.04 -9.02 4.77
CA THR A 160 -11.00 -9.22 3.70
C THR A 160 -12.37 -9.62 4.26
N ASN A 161 -12.40 -10.46 5.29
CA ASN A 161 -13.65 -10.91 5.89
C ASN A 161 -14.28 -9.84 6.78
N ALA A 162 -13.52 -8.97 7.46
CA ALA A 162 -14.09 -7.77 8.11
C ALA A 162 -14.80 -6.86 7.09
N LYS A 163 -14.20 -6.67 5.90
CA LYS A 163 -14.83 -5.93 4.80
C LYS A 163 -16.11 -6.62 4.31
N LYS A 164 -16.13 -7.95 4.20
CA LYS A 164 -17.33 -8.71 3.83
C LYS A 164 -18.42 -8.62 4.89
N ARG A 165 -18.10 -8.78 6.17
CA ARG A 165 -19.04 -8.61 7.29
C ARG A 165 -19.65 -7.20 7.29
N TYR A 166 -18.83 -6.18 7.05
CA TYR A 166 -19.31 -4.82 6.92
C TYR A 166 -20.28 -4.68 5.73
N GLN A 167 -19.96 -5.25 4.57
CA GLN A 167 -20.87 -5.21 3.42
C GLN A 167 -22.18 -5.97 3.66
N ALA A 168 -22.12 -7.17 4.25
CA ALA A 168 -23.30 -7.95 4.61
C ALA A 168 -24.17 -7.19 5.62
N PHE A 169 -23.53 -6.56 6.61
CA PHE A 169 -24.20 -5.67 7.55
C PHE A 169 -24.88 -4.50 6.84
N VAL A 170 -24.16 -3.73 6.00
CA VAL A 170 -24.72 -2.58 5.27
C VAL A 170 -25.91 -2.97 4.38
N LYS A 171 -25.84 -4.13 3.72
CA LYS A 171 -26.94 -4.65 2.88
C LYS A 171 -28.12 -5.21 3.68
N GLY A 172 -27.96 -5.39 4.99
CA GLY A 172 -28.97 -6.00 5.84
C GLY A 172 -29.04 -7.53 5.77
N GLU A 173 -28.01 -8.18 5.20
CA GLU A 173 -27.84 -9.64 5.21
C GLU A 173 -27.44 -10.16 6.60
N SER A 174 -26.83 -9.30 7.43
CA SER A 174 -26.49 -9.57 8.83
C SER A 174 -26.94 -8.44 9.75
N ASP A 175 -27.42 -8.79 10.94
CA ASP A 175 -27.78 -7.87 12.01
C ASP A 175 -26.64 -7.59 13.01
N ASN A 176 -25.58 -8.41 12.97
CA ASN A 176 -24.43 -8.28 13.84
C ASN A 176 -23.18 -7.89 13.03
N PHE A 177 -22.46 -6.88 13.51
CA PHE A 177 -21.18 -6.47 12.95
C PHE A 177 -20.10 -6.55 14.02
N ILE A 178 -19.11 -7.40 13.78
CA ILE A 178 -17.95 -7.59 14.66
C ILE A 178 -16.71 -7.07 13.92
N PHE A 179 -16.04 -6.12 14.56
CA PHE A 179 -14.75 -5.59 14.12
C PHE A 179 -13.93 -5.17 15.35
N ASN A 180 -12.78 -5.81 15.53
CA ASN A 180 -11.95 -5.63 16.72
C ASN A 180 -10.82 -4.61 16.51
N ALA A 181 -10.16 -4.63 15.35
CA ALA A 181 -9.14 -3.67 14.91
C ALA A 181 -8.60 -4.07 13.52
N PRO A 182 -7.87 -3.19 12.81
CA PRO A 182 -6.95 -3.62 11.76
C PRO A 182 -5.83 -4.48 12.36
N ARG A 183 -5.31 -5.44 11.59
CA ARG A 183 -4.27 -6.37 12.06
C ARG A 183 -2.84 -5.84 12.07
N ARG A 184 -2.71 -4.57 12.46
CA ARG A 184 -1.41 -3.93 12.72
C ARG A 184 -0.76 -4.51 13.98
N ASP A 185 -1.59 -4.84 14.97
CA ASP A 185 -1.18 -5.50 16.21
C ASP A 185 -0.36 -6.77 15.95
N TYR A 186 -0.71 -7.56 14.93
CA TYR A 186 0.08 -8.74 14.56
C TYR A 186 1.53 -8.38 14.22
N ILE A 187 1.74 -7.30 13.50
CA ILE A 187 3.07 -6.87 13.11
C ILE A 187 3.83 -6.29 14.31
N GLU A 188 3.19 -5.41 15.08
CA GLU A 188 3.84 -4.71 16.21
C GLU A 188 4.18 -5.65 17.36
N GLN A 189 3.25 -6.53 17.75
CA GLN A 189 3.48 -7.51 18.80
C GLN A 189 4.59 -8.49 18.43
N SER A 190 4.70 -8.85 17.15
CA SER A 190 5.78 -9.74 16.70
C SER A 190 7.15 -9.05 16.77
N LYS A 191 7.22 -7.77 16.39
CA LYS A 191 8.46 -6.98 16.51
C LYS A 191 8.90 -6.85 17.96
N GLU A 192 7.98 -6.52 18.86
CA GLU A 192 8.24 -6.36 20.29
C GLU A 192 8.65 -7.69 20.94
N ALA A 193 7.90 -8.77 20.69
CA ALA A 193 8.14 -10.08 21.29
C ALA A 193 9.48 -10.69 20.87
N LEU A 194 9.90 -10.46 19.62
CA LEU A 194 11.12 -11.06 19.07
C LEU A 194 12.35 -10.16 19.17
N SER A 195 12.20 -8.91 19.62
CA SER A 195 13.30 -7.94 19.72
C SER A 195 14.15 -7.85 18.45
N LEU A 196 13.51 -7.95 17.28
CA LEU A 196 14.18 -7.97 15.98
C LEU A 196 14.97 -6.68 15.76
N THR A 197 16.18 -6.83 15.24
CA THR A 197 17.01 -5.69 14.83
C THR A 197 16.56 -5.12 13.49
N LYS A 198 16.98 -3.88 13.17
CA LYS A 198 16.71 -3.21 11.90
C LYS A 198 17.23 -3.96 10.66
N ALA A 199 18.12 -4.94 10.84
CA ALA A 199 18.60 -5.82 9.77
C ALA A 199 17.77 -7.10 9.60
N GLN A 200 16.85 -7.40 10.52
CA GLN A 200 16.11 -8.66 10.53
C GLN A 200 14.68 -8.44 10.02
N ASN A 201 14.30 -9.27 9.04
CA ASN A 201 12.94 -9.32 8.50
C ASN A 201 12.00 -10.04 9.46
N LEU A 202 10.75 -9.55 9.54
CA LEU A 202 9.68 -10.26 10.21
C LEU A 202 9.07 -11.30 9.28
N ASP A 203 9.47 -12.57 9.42
CA ASP A 203 8.85 -13.67 8.66
C ASP A 203 7.43 -14.05 9.16
N ILE A 204 6.76 -14.91 8.39
CA ILE A 204 5.40 -15.35 8.70
C ILE A 204 5.33 -16.27 9.93
N ASP A 205 6.37 -17.05 10.19
CA ASP A 205 6.42 -18.00 11.30
C ASP A 205 6.55 -17.27 12.63
N ASN A 206 7.40 -16.25 12.65
CA ASN A 206 7.53 -15.26 13.72
C ASN A 206 6.19 -14.60 14.04
N LEU A 207 5.45 -14.19 13.01
CA LEU A 207 4.15 -13.54 13.17
C LEU A 207 3.11 -14.51 13.78
N ILE A 208 3.03 -15.73 13.26
CA ILE A 208 2.10 -16.74 13.79
C ILE A 208 2.46 -17.12 15.22
N GLY A 209 3.75 -17.32 15.51
CA GLY A 209 4.23 -17.65 16.85
C GLY A 209 3.84 -16.60 17.89
N ALA A 210 4.03 -15.32 17.58
CA ALA A 210 3.68 -14.23 18.49
C ALA A 210 2.16 -14.00 18.63
N ASN A 211 1.36 -14.38 17.63
CA ASN A 211 -0.07 -14.04 17.55
C ASN A 211 -1.02 -15.24 17.48
N HIS A 212 -0.56 -16.42 17.88
CA HIS A 212 -1.25 -17.69 17.65
C HIS A 212 -2.75 -17.68 18.07
N GLN A 213 -3.04 -17.24 19.29
CA GLN A 213 -4.42 -17.21 19.80
C GLN A 213 -5.29 -16.17 19.09
N SER A 214 -4.75 -14.99 18.80
CA SER A 214 -5.48 -13.94 18.09
C SER A 214 -5.87 -14.37 16.67
N ILE A 215 -4.96 -15.06 15.98
CA ILE A 215 -5.21 -15.63 14.64
C ILE A 215 -6.32 -16.68 14.69
N ILE A 216 -6.30 -17.59 15.67
CA ILE A 216 -7.35 -18.60 15.86
C ILE A 216 -8.72 -17.93 16.07
N ILE A 217 -8.79 -16.92 16.95
CA ILE A 217 -10.03 -16.19 17.22
C ILE A 217 -10.58 -15.55 15.94
N ASP A 218 -9.71 -15.01 15.10
CA ASP A 218 -10.13 -14.46 13.81
C ASP A 218 -10.64 -15.52 12.85
N MET A 219 -9.95 -16.65 12.76
CA MET A 219 -10.39 -17.76 11.91
C MET A 219 -11.77 -18.28 12.34
N ILE A 220 -12.02 -18.40 13.66
CA ILE A 220 -13.32 -18.78 14.21
C ILE A 220 -14.39 -17.74 13.84
N ASN A 221 -14.10 -16.45 14.04
CA ASN A 221 -15.04 -15.37 13.71
C ASN A 221 -15.32 -15.27 12.19
N ASP A 222 -14.36 -15.70 11.37
CA ASP A 222 -14.46 -15.69 9.92
C ASP A 222 -15.24 -16.89 9.39
N ALA A 223 -15.05 -18.08 9.97
CA ALA A 223 -15.79 -19.28 9.61
C ALA A 223 -17.20 -19.33 10.21
N ASN A 224 -17.41 -18.68 11.37
CA ASN A 224 -18.64 -18.73 12.16
C ASN A 224 -19.20 -20.17 12.29
N PRO A 225 -18.41 -21.11 12.82
CA PRO A 225 -18.79 -22.52 12.89
C PRO A 225 -19.90 -22.76 13.91
N GLU A 226 -20.75 -23.76 13.67
CA GLU A 226 -21.77 -24.17 14.63
C GLU A 226 -21.16 -24.71 15.93
N ASN A 227 -20.01 -25.39 15.83
CA ASN A 227 -19.24 -25.90 16.97
C ASN A 227 -17.84 -25.26 17.01
N ILE A 228 -17.67 -24.27 17.91
CA ILE A 228 -16.41 -23.53 18.05
C ILE A 228 -15.26 -24.43 18.51
N GLN A 229 -15.50 -25.35 19.46
CA GLN A 229 -14.45 -26.17 20.06
C GLN A 229 -13.89 -27.20 19.06
N GLU A 230 -14.77 -27.83 18.28
CA GLU A 230 -14.37 -28.76 17.23
C GLU A 230 -13.62 -28.04 16.10
N TYR A 231 -14.12 -26.89 15.66
CA TYR A 231 -13.45 -26.08 14.66
C TYR A 231 -12.06 -25.62 15.14
N GLN A 232 -11.96 -25.12 16.37
CA GLN A 232 -10.69 -24.68 16.96
C GLN A 232 -9.67 -25.83 17.04
N SER A 233 -10.13 -27.04 17.38
CA SER A 233 -9.27 -28.23 17.48
C SER A 233 -8.79 -28.74 16.11
N ALA A 234 -9.51 -28.39 15.04
CA ALA A 234 -9.19 -28.79 13.67
C ALA A 234 -8.28 -27.80 12.94
N ILE A 235 -8.07 -26.58 13.46
CA ILE A 235 -7.17 -25.58 12.85
C ILE A 235 -5.73 -26.08 12.93
N THR A 236 -5.11 -26.24 11.76
CA THR A 236 -3.69 -26.58 11.66
C THR A 236 -2.81 -25.33 11.51
N TYR A 237 -1.50 -25.50 11.71
CA TYR A 237 -0.53 -24.43 11.48
C TYR A 237 -0.52 -23.95 10.01
N ASP A 238 -0.72 -24.86 9.05
CA ASP A 238 -0.81 -24.51 7.63
C ASP A 238 -2.06 -23.70 7.31
N ASP A 239 -3.18 -23.97 7.99
CA ASP A 239 -4.39 -23.16 7.86
C ASP A 239 -4.14 -21.73 8.36
N MET A 240 -3.41 -21.57 9.47
CA MET A 240 -3.01 -20.26 9.99
C MET A 240 -2.07 -19.54 9.02
N LYS A 241 -1.09 -20.23 8.44
CA LYS A 241 -0.23 -19.68 7.37
C LYS A 241 -1.05 -19.18 6.20
N LEU A 242 -1.96 -20.00 5.66
CA LEU A 242 -2.82 -19.63 4.55
C LEU A 242 -3.70 -18.41 4.89
N PHE A 243 -4.25 -18.39 6.09
CA PHE A 243 -5.03 -17.29 6.61
C PHE A 243 -4.23 -15.98 6.64
N VAL A 244 -3.09 -15.97 7.32
CA VAL A 244 -2.22 -14.79 7.45
C VAL A 244 -1.74 -14.31 6.07
N LYS A 245 -1.32 -15.24 5.19
CA LYS A 245 -0.87 -14.89 3.83
C LYS A 245 -1.93 -14.12 3.06
N LYS A 246 -3.17 -14.62 3.11
CA LYS A 246 -4.30 -14.00 2.43
C LYS A 246 -4.69 -12.66 3.06
N GLU A 247 -4.78 -12.59 4.38
CA GLU A 247 -5.35 -11.43 5.06
C GLU A 247 -4.38 -10.27 5.20
N LEU A 248 -3.08 -10.54 5.34
CA LEU A 248 -2.04 -9.51 5.39
C LEU A 248 -1.33 -9.30 4.05
N GLY A 249 -1.71 -10.03 3.00
CA GLY A 249 -1.07 -9.94 1.68
C GLY A 249 0.42 -10.28 1.74
N TYR A 250 0.76 -11.38 2.42
CA TYR A 250 2.14 -11.84 2.58
C TYR A 250 2.75 -12.20 1.22
N GLN A 251 3.97 -11.75 0.99
CA GLN A 251 4.81 -12.18 -0.12
C GLN A 251 6.26 -12.26 0.35
N GLU A 252 7.04 -13.14 -0.28
CA GLU A 252 8.47 -13.24 -0.05
C GLU A 252 9.17 -13.07 -1.40
N VAL A 253 10.10 -12.13 -1.47
CA VAL A 253 10.87 -11.81 -2.69
C VAL A 253 12.30 -11.57 -2.25
N ASP A 254 13.23 -12.33 -2.82
CA ASP A 254 14.68 -12.22 -2.56
C ASP A 254 15.03 -12.22 -1.07
N GLY A 255 14.40 -13.11 -0.29
CA GLY A 255 14.62 -13.24 1.16
C GLY A 255 14.01 -12.14 2.03
N VAL A 256 13.26 -11.20 1.43
CA VAL A 256 12.52 -10.15 2.14
C VAL A 256 11.04 -10.49 2.21
N THR A 257 10.46 -10.33 3.39
CA THR A 257 9.05 -10.58 3.66
C THR A 257 8.22 -9.30 3.61
N TYR A 258 7.16 -9.34 2.84
CA TYR A 258 6.26 -8.22 2.58
C TYR A 258 4.89 -8.51 3.13
N PHE A 259 4.29 -7.52 3.79
CA PHE A 259 2.87 -7.55 4.17
C PHE A 259 2.18 -6.42 3.41
N ASN A 260 1.28 -6.78 2.48
CA ASN A 260 0.56 -5.84 1.62
C ASN A 260 1.47 -4.89 0.82
N GLY A 261 2.65 -5.39 0.43
CA GLY A 261 3.65 -4.62 -0.33
C GLY A 261 4.54 -3.72 0.53
N GLN A 262 4.48 -3.83 1.86
CA GLN A 262 5.42 -3.18 2.76
C GLN A 262 6.37 -4.23 3.36
N ALA A 263 7.67 -4.05 3.16
CA ALA A 263 8.68 -4.79 3.88
C ALA A 263 8.66 -4.37 5.36
N ILE A 264 8.76 -5.35 6.27
CA ILE A 264 8.70 -5.12 7.70
C ILE A 264 9.98 -5.66 8.35
N PHE A 265 10.76 -4.74 8.89
CA PHE A 265 11.98 -5.02 9.66
C PHE A 265 11.77 -4.75 11.15
N GLY A 266 12.66 -5.28 11.98
CA GLY A 266 12.72 -4.98 13.40
C GLY A 266 13.05 -3.51 13.73
N ASP A 267 12.82 -3.12 14.98
CA ASP A 267 13.01 -1.74 15.43
C ASP A 267 14.29 -1.56 16.28
N LYS A 268 14.91 -2.65 16.72
CA LYS A 268 16.11 -2.63 17.57
C LYS A 268 17.36 -2.26 16.77
N GLU A 269 18.25 -1.46 17.33
CA GLU A 269 19.53 -1.14 16.69
C GLU A 269 20.43 -2.36 16.57
N ILE A 270 21.29 -2.35 15.55
CA ILE A 270 22.24 -3.42 15.31
C ILE A 270 23.41 -3.21 16.29
N ASP A 271 23.58 -4.16 17.22
CA ASP A 271 24.68 -4.18 18.18
C ASP A 271 25.83 -5.05 17.63
N THR A 272 26.42 -4.65 16.49
CA THR A 272 27.58 -5.31 15.87
C THR A 272 28.58 -4.28 15.35
N THR A 273 29.83 -4.71 15.15
CA THR A 273 30.88 -3.84 14.60
C THR A 273 30.99 -3.97 13.08
N PHE A 274 31.48 -2.94 12.40
CA PHE A 274 31.62 -2.91 10.94
C PHE A 274 32.53 -4.03 10.41
N SER A 275 33.60 -4.34 11.13
CA SER A 275 34.49 -5.48 10.82
C SER A 275 33.78 -6.84 10.94
N THR A 276 32.89 -7.03 11.92
CA THR A 276 32.05 -8.23 12.04
C THR A 276 31.11 -8.38 10.85
N GLU A 277 30.54 -7.27 10.37
CA GLU A 277 29.70 -7.29 9.17
C GLU A 277 30.51 -7.61 7.90
N LEU A 278 31.75 -7.13 7.76
CA LEU A 278 32.61 -7.52 6.63
C LEU A 278 32.86 -9.03 6.57
N VAL A 279 33.09 -9.67 7.72
CA VAL A 279 33.25 -11.13 7.81
C VAL A 279 31.96 -11.85 7.36
N ARG A 280 30.80 -11.43 7.88
CA ARG A 280 29.50 -12.01 7.48
C ARG A 280 29.22 -11.85 5.99
N ASN A 281 29.57 -10.70 5.41
CA ASN A 281 29.35 -10.48 3.98
C ASN A 281 30.34 -11.26 3.12
N LEU A 282 31.54 -11.54 3.61
CA LEU A 282 32.49 -12.45 2.95
C LEU A 282 31.93 -13.88 2.91
N ASP A 283 31.36 -14.37 4.02
CA ASP A 283 30.68 -15.67 4.06
C ASP A 283 29.51 -15.73 3.06
N SER A 284 28.78 -14.62 2.90
CA SER A 284 27.66 -14.53 1.93
C SER A 284 28.10 -14.62 0.46
N VAL A 285 29.37 -14.36 0.14
CA VAL A 285 29.90 -14.57 -1.24
C VAL A 285 29.89 -16.04 -1.62
N GLY A 286 29.85 -16.97 -0.64
CA GLY A 286 29.59 -18.40 -0.85
C GLY A 286 28.30 -18.70 -1.61
N LEU A 287 27.34 -17.77 -1.64
CA LEU A 287 26.13 -17.87 -2.44
C LEU A 287 26.37 -17.79 -3.97
N THR A 288 27.59 -17.43 -4.40
CA THR A 288 28.02 -17.56 -5.81
C THR A 288 28.12 -19.02 -6.27
N GLN A 289 27.95 -19.99 -5.37
CA GLN A 289 27.95 -21.44 -5.64
C GLN A 289 29.28 -21.98 -6.17
N ILE A 290 30.38 -21.25 -5.99
CA ILE A 290 31.74 -21.69 -6.36
C ILE A 290 32.44 -22.15 -5.08
N ALA A 291 32.07 -23.33 -4.59
CA ALA A 291 32.69 -23.93 -3.41
C ALA A 291 33.92 -24.78 -3.76
N THR A 292 33.93 -25.36 -4.98
CA THR A 292 35.00 -26.26 -5.42
C THR A 292 35.53 -25.90 -6.82
N GLY A 293 36.69 -26.46 -7.17
CA GLY A 293 37.22 -26.40 -8.53
C GLY A 293 36.24 -26.89 -9.59
N LYS A 294 35.50 -27.98 -9.34
CA LYS A 294 34.45 -28.45 -10.27
C LYS A 294 33.41 -27.39 -10.55
N ASP A 295 32.97 -26.67 -9.52
CA ASP A 295 31.96 -25.61 -9.68
C ASP A 295 32.51 -24.49 -10.55
N PHE A 296 33.73 -24.02 -10.25
CA PHE A 296 34.42 -23.00 -11.05
C PHE A 296 34.52 -23.41 -12.53
N PHE A 297 35.03 -24.62 -12.83
CA PHE A 297 35.20 -25.06 -14.21
C PHE A 297 33.87 -25.29 -14.94
N LYS A 298 32.80 -25.68 -14.22
CA LYS A 298 31.46 -25.78 -14.79
C LYS A 298 30.94 -24.41 -15.25
N PHE A 299 31.10 -23.37 -14.46
CA PHE A 299 30.71 -22.00 -14.85
C PHE A 299 31.59 -21.48 -16.00
N LYS A 300 32.88 -21.81 -15.96
CA LYS A 300 33.83 -21.49 -17.02
C LYS A 300 33.39 -22.05 -18.38
N ASP A 301 32.97 -23.31 -18.41
CA ASP A 301 32.50 -24.00 -19.62
C ASP A 301 31.20 -23.39 -20.18
N GLN A 302 30.42 -22.71 -19.33
CA GLN A 302 29.21 -21.99 -19.71
C GLN A 302 29.50 -20.56 -20.21
N GLY A 303 30.77 -20.14 -20.23
CA GLY A 303 31.18 -18.79 -20.64
C GLY A 303 30.93 -17.72 -19.58
N ILE A 304 30.62 -18.11 -18.34
CA ILE A 304 30.36 -17.21 -17.22
C ILE A 304 31.66 -17.00 -16.45
N ASN A 305 32.02 -15.74 -16.17
CA ASN A 305 33.18 -15.41 -15.35
C ASN A 305 32.76 -15.05 -13.90
N PHE A 306 33.72 -15.08 -12.98
CA PHE A 306 33.47 -14.83 -11.56
C PHE A 306 32.95 -13.40 -11.28
N GLN A 307 33.38 -12.41 -12.06
CA GLN A 307 32.95 -11.03 -11.89
C GLN A 307 31.46 -10.87 -12.23
N ASP A 308 31.00 -11.50 -13.30
CA ASP A 308 29.58 -11.54 -13.68
C ASP A 308 28.74 -12.28 -12.64
N MET A 309 29.25 -13.40 -12.12
CA MET A 309 28.61 -14.13 -11.02
C MET A 309 28.47 -13.26 -9.78
N PHE A 310 29.57 -12.64 -9.34
CA PHE A 310 29.57 -11.73 -8.19
C PHE A 310 28.53 -10.63 -8.36
N ASN A 311 28.53 -9.96 -9.52
CA ASN A 311 27.59 -8.88 -9.88
C ASN A 311 26.13 -9.33 -9.93
N SER A 312 25.86 -10.61 -10.17
CA SER A 312 24.51 -11.18 -10.30
C SER A 312 23.92 -11.72 -8.99
N THR A 313 24.69 -11.71 -7.89
CA THR A 313 24.27 -12.22 -6.58
C THR A 313 24.08 -11.08 -5.57
N ASP A 314 23.41 -11.38 -4.45
CA ASP A 314 23.25 -10.45 -3.34
C ASP A 314 24.59 -9.98 -2.74
N ALA A 315 25.67 -10.71 -3.00
CA ALA A 315 27.02 -10.32 -2.62
C ALA A 315 27.40 -8.94 -3.18
N PHE A 316 27.13 -8.66 -4.46
CA PHE A 316 27.42 -7.35 -5.05
C PHE A 316 26.71 -6.24 -4.30
N THR A 317 25.41 -6.40 -4.07
CA THR A 317 24.58 -5.42 -3.37
C THR A 317 25.12 -5.18 -1.96
N ASN A 318 25.45 -6.24 -1.23
CA ASN A 318 25.99 -6.15 0.13
C ASN A 318 27.34 -5.40 0.16
N TRP A 319 28.25 -5.73 -0.75
CA TRP A 319 29.57 -5.09 -0.81
C TRP A 319 29.51 -3.64 -1.31
N ASP A 320 28.64 -3.33 -2.27
CA ASP A 320 28.46 -1.98 -2.80
C ASP A 320 27.94 -1.02 -1.72
N ARG A 321 27.07 -1.52 -0.84
CA ARG A 321 26.49 -0.73 0.25
C ARG A 321 27.45 -0.47 1.41
N ILE A 322 28.44 -1.33 1.61
CA ILE A 322 29.37 -1.24 2.75
C ILE A 322 30.58 -0.37 2.43
N GLY A 323 31.13 -0.47 1.22
CA GLY A 323 32.27 0.38 0.82
C GLY A 323 32.28 0.83 -0.62
N GLY A 324 31.25 0.51 -1.39
CA GLY A 324 31.19 0.75 -2.83
C GLY A 324 31.90 -0.35 -3.62
N VAL A 325 31.27 -0.76 -4.72
CA VAL A 325 31.85 -1.67 -5.70
C VAL A 325 31.95 -0.94 -7.03
N ASP A 326 33.17 -0.83 -7.55
CA ASP A 326 33.38 -0.36 -8.90
C ASP A 326 33.34 -1.54 -9.87
N LYS A 327 32.15 -1.82 -10.40
CA LYS A 327 31.90 -2.93 -11.32
C LYS A 327 32.77 -2.89 -12.59
N ASN A 328 33.30 -1.72 -12.96
CA ASN A 328 34.08 -1.54 -14.19
C ASN A 328 35.57 -1.79 -13.98
N HIS A 329 36.03 -1.91 -12.73
CA HIS A 329 37.45 -2.10 -12.40
C HIS A 329 37.63 -3.44 -11.70
N GLY A 330 38.09 -4.46 -12.45
CA GLY A 330 38.60 -5.72 -11.90
C GLY A 330 40.10 -5.64 -11.59
N PRO A 331 40.71 -6.76 -11.15
CA PRO A 331 42.17 -6.85 -11.08
C PRO A 331 42.78 -6.66 -12.47
N GLU A 332 44.01 -6.18 -12.52
CA GLU A 332 44.77 -5.92 -13.73
C GLU A 332 44.81 -7.18 -14.63
N ASN A 333 44.56 -6.97 -15.91
CA ASN A 333 44.32 -8.07 -16.85
C ASN A 333 45.56 -8.36 -17.69
N TYR A 334 46.29 -9.41 -17.31
CA TYR A 334 47.43 -9.90 -18.08
C TYR A 334 47.05 -11.00 -19.09
N LYS A 335 45.75 -11.35 -19.20
CA LYS A 335 45.25 -12.39 -20.08
C LYS A 335 45.33 -11.97 -21.56
N GLY A 336 45.93 -12.81 -22.39
CA GLY A 336 46.04 -12.58 -23.84
C GLY A 336 47.22 -11.70 -24.25
N ILE A 337 48.04 -11.22 -23.31
CA ILE A 337 49.27 -10.51 -23.62
C ILE A 337 50.33 -11.52 -24.07
N SER A 338 50.89 -11.32 -25.27
CA SER A 338 51.91 -12.18 -25.86
C SER A 338 53.31 -11.58 -25.68
N ALA A 339 53.73 -11.33 -24.45
CA ALA A 339 55.13 -11.00 -24.16
C ALA A 339 55.81 -12.18 -23.43
N PRO A 340 57.12 -12.40 -23.62
CA PRO A 340 57.86 -13.46 -22.95
C PRO A 340 57.84 -13.36 -21.42
N PHE A 341 57.56 -12.17 -20.88
CA PHE A 341 57.57 -11.85 -19.45
C PHE A 341 56.21 -11.50 -18.86
N SER A 342 55.17 -11.22 -19.66
CA SER A 342 53.81 -10.91 -19.19
C SER A 342 52.86 -12.02 -19.66
N LYS A 343 52.76 -13.08 -18.87
CA LYS A 343 52.07 -14.31 -19.27
C LYS A 343 50.56 -14.19 -19.07
N GLY A 344 49.82 -14.83 -19.97
CA GLY A 344 48.37 -14.81 -20.11
C GLY A 344 47.55 -15.35 -18.94
N THR A 345 47.71 -14.77 -17.75
CA THR A 345 46.99 -15.13 -16.53
C THR A 345 46.22 -13.93 -15.99
N GLN A 346 45.14 -14.17 -15.26
CA GLN A 346 44.37 -13.14 -14.56
C GLN A 346 43.84 -13.70 -13.25
N LEU A 347 43.92 -12.94 -12.16
CA LEU A 347 43.31 -13.35 -10.89
C LEU A 347 41.79 -13.52 -11.06
N VAL A 348 41.25 -14.63 -10.58
CA VAL A 348 39.79 -14.82 -10.47
C VAL A 348 39.32 -14.09 -9.22
N ALA A 349 38.82 -12.86 -9.40
CA ALA A 349 38.36 -12.04 -8.30
C ALA A 349 37.18 -11.13 -8.68
N SER A 350 36.54 -10.57 -7.65
CA SER A 350 35.44 -9.62 -7.77
C SER A 350 35.89 -8.30 -8.43
N PRO A 351 34.96 -7.43 -8.85
CA PRO A 351 35.30 -6.04 -9.08
C PRO A 351 35.88 -5.39 -7.82
N ARG A 352 36.48 -4.21 -7.98
CA ARG A 352 37.11 -3.47 -6.88
C ARG A 352 36.09 -3.13 -5.81
N ILE A 353 36.31 -3.65 -4.61
CA ILE A 353 35.55 -3.33 -3.40
C ILE A 353 36.20 -2.14 -2.66
N PHE A 354 35.44 -1.50 -1.79
CA PHE A 354 35.82 -0.27 -1.08
C PHE A 354 36.07 0.95 -1.99
N ALA A 355 35.67 0.86 -3.26
CA ALA A 355 36.05 1.82 -4.30
C ALA A 355 35.53 3.25 -4.02
N PHE A 356 34.40 3.37 -3.32
CA PHE A 356 33.77 4.65 -3.01
C PHE A 356 33.92 5.04 -1.53
N ASN A 357 34.73 4.31 -0.77
CA ASN A 357 35.03 4.60 0.63
C ASN A 357 36.54 4.76 0.86
N PRO A 358 37.14 5.90 0.46
CA PRO A 358 38.58 6.12 0.56
C PRO A 358 39.08 6.17 2.02
N LYS A 359 38.20 6.47 2.98
CA LYS A 359 38.54 6.44 4.41
C LYS A 359 38.76 5.00 4.89
N LEU A 360 37.84 4.10 4.53
CA LEU A 360 37.95 2.68 4.83
C LEU A 360 39.15 2.05 4.13
N GLU A 361 39.35 2.35 2.84
CA GLU A 361 40.53 1.89 2.08
C GLU A 361 41.84 2.35 2.75
N THR A 362 41.90 3.61 3.17
CA THR A 362 43.08 4.17 3.86
C THR A 362 43.31 3.49 5.21
N ALA A 363 42.26 3.29 6.01
CA ALA A 363 42.37 2.69 7.34
C ALA A 363 42.87 1.24 7.26
N ILE A 364 42.29 0.44 6.37
CA ILE A 364 42.73 -0.94 6.13
C ILE A 364 44.20 -0.94 5.67
N THR A 365 44.53 -0.11 4.68
CA THR A 365 45.90 -0.06 4.13
C THR A 365 46.93 0.34 5.17
N ARG A 366 46.69 1.41 5.92
CA ARG A 366 47.60 1.84 7.00
C ARG A 366 47.76 0.77 8.08
N SER A 367 46.71 0.02 8.38
CA SER A 367 46.75 -1.01 9.40
C SER A 367 47.67 -2.17 9.02
N TRP A 368 47.55 -2.72 7.81
CA TRP A 368 48.40 -3.85 7.40
C TRP A 368 49.78 -3.39 6.91
N ALA A 369 49.87 -2.21 6.29
CA ALA A 369 51.15 -1.62 5.92
C ALA A 369 51.96 -1.24 7.15
N GLY A 370 51.33 -0.87 8.27
CA GLY A 370 52.03 -0.49 9.49
C GLY A 370 52.90 0.76 9.32
N LYS A 371 53.87 0.92 10.22
CA LYS A 371 54.71 2.12 10.34
C LYS A 371 56.19 1.79 10.09
N TYR A 372 56.98 2.82 9.80
CA TYR A 372 58.43 2.69 9.76
C TYR A 372 59.00 2.37 11.14
N SER A 373 60.06 1.56 11.20
CA SER A 373 60.75 1.24 12.45
C SER A 373 61.23 2.53 13.13
N ASN A 374 60.75 2.77 14.36
CA ASN A 374 61.02 3.98 15.16
C ASN A 374 60.39 5.30 14.66
N SER A 375 59.30 5.23 13.88
CA SER A 375 58.52 6.41 13.48
C SER A 375 57.02 6.18 13.69
N GLU A 376 56.30 7.27 13.95
CA GLU A 376 54.83 7.28 13.92
C GLU A 376 54.28 7.32 12.48
N GLU A 377 55.17 7.52 11.50
CA GLU A 377 54.83 7.63 10.09
C GLU A 377 54.41 6.28 9.48
N SER A 378 53.27 6.31 8.80
CA SER A 378 52.72 5.18 8.06
C SER A 378 53.57 4.86 6.84
N ARG A 379 53.81 3.57 6.58
CA ARG A 379 54.44 3.11 5.32
C ARG A 379 53.52 3.24 4.11
N TYR A 380 52.23 3.53 4.34
CA TYR A 380 51.29 3.85 3.28
C TYR A 380 51.16 5.35 3.06
N ASN A 381 51.50 5.80 1.85
CA ASN A 381 51.30 7.15 1.35
C ASN A 381 49.98 7.24 0.57
N THR A 382 49.00 7.93 1.17
CA THR A 382 47.65 8.06 0.60
C THR A 382 47.59 8.91 -0.67
N ARG A 383 48.59 9.76 -0.94
CA ARG A 383 48.55 10.69 -2.09
C ARG A 383 48.80 9.99 -3.42
N ASN A 384 49.78 9.10 -3.45
CA ASN A 384 50.14 8.30 -4.62
C ASN A 384 49.73 6.83 -4.48
N ARG A 385 49.13 6.46 -3.34
CA ARG A 385 48.72 5.08 -2.99
C ARG A 385 49.90 4.11 -2.95
N GLN A 386 51.11 4.59 -2.63
CA GLN A 386 52.32 3.78 -2.50
C GLN A 386 52.42 3.19 -1.09
N VAL A 387 52.82 1.92 -1.00
CA VAL A 387 53.15 1.22 0.23
C VAL A 387 54.63 0.92 0.18
N ASP A 388 55.39 1.56 1.05
CA ASP A 388 56.84 1.46 1.04
C ASP A 388 57.31 0.22 1.82
N ASN A 389 58.41 -0.39 1.36
CA ASN A 389 59.14 -1.43 2.07
C ASN A 389 58.28 -2.67 2.43
N VAL A 390 57.43 -3.11 1.48
CA VAL A 390 56.57 -4.29 1.58
C VAL A 390 57.44 -5.54 1.52
N ARG A 391 57.29 -6.46 2.48
CA ARG A 391 57.97 -7.77 2.41
C ARG A 391 57.26 -8.66 1.41
N MET A 392 58.01 -9.24 0.47
CA MET A 392 57.44 -10.05 -0.62
C MET A 392 57.01 -11.44 -0.16
N ALA A 393 57.75 -12.07 0.77
CA ALA A 393 57.31 -13.33 1.37
C ALA A 393 55.94 -13.21 2.05
N GLY A 394 55.05 -14.15 1.72
CA GLY A 394 53.66 -14.19 2.17
C GLY A 394 52.68 -13.39 1.30
N LEU A 395 53.16 -12.68 0.27
CA LEU A 395 52.30 -12.21 -0.83
C LEU A 395 52.01 -13.35 -1.80
N TYR A 396 50.99 -13.17 -2.64
CA TYR A 396 50.78 -14.02 -3.81
C TYR A 396 51.30 -13.29 -5.05
N ASP A 397 52.02 -14.02 -5.91
CA ASP A 397 52.46 -13.50 -7.20
C ASP A 397 51.29 -13.40 -8.20
N ARG A 398 51.57 -12.91 -9.41
CA ARG A 398 50.60 -12.81 -10.52
C ARG A 398 50.03 -14.15 -11.01
N TYR A 399 50.66 -15.26 -10.64
CA TYR A 399 50.18 -16.63 -10.93
C TYR A 399 49.33 -17.19 -9.78
N GLY A 400 49.17 -16.43 -8.70
CA GLY A 400 48.45 -16.84 -7.50
C GLY A 400 49.26 -17.77 -6.61
N HIS A 401 50.56 -17.95 -6.83
CA HIS A 401 51.41 -18.73 -5.92
C HIS A 401 51.85 -17.88 -4.75
N GLN A 402 51.80 -18.44 -3.54
CA GLN A 402 52.31 -17.75 -2.37
C GLN A 402 53.84 -17.74 -2.40
N ILE A 403 54.43 -16.54 -2.31
CA ILE A 403 55.88 -16.33 -2.25
C ILE A 403 56.38 -16.80 -0.88
N SER A 404 57.31 -17.74 -0.89
CA SER A 404 57.97 -18.29 0.30
C SER A 404 59.28 -17.57 0.62
N ASP A 405 59.82 -17.77 1.83
CA ASP A 405 61.13 -17.22 2.19
C ASP A 405 62.28 -17.77 1.31
N SER A 406 62.12 -18.95 0.70
CA SER A 406 63.10 -19.49 -0.26
C SER A 406 63.07 -18.78 -1.62
N ASP A 407 61.96 -18.14 -1.98
CA ASP A 407 61.81 -17.45 -3.28
C ASP A 407 62.47 -16.06 -3.28
N ILE A 408 62.77 -15.52 -2.08
CA ILE A 408 63.37 -14.19 -1.85
C ILE A 408 64.85 -14.25 -1.40
N ALA A 409 65.51 -15.41 -1.55
CA ALA A 409 66.83 -15.65 -0.98
C ALA A 409 67.94 -14.76 -1.61
N SER A 410 68.78 -14.18 -0.76
CA SER A 410 69.88 -13.27 -1.12
C SER A 410 70.93 -13.89 -2.05
N MET A 411 71.40 -13.11 -3.02
CA MET A 411 72.51 -13.42 -3.93
C MET A 411 73.72 -14.08 -3.23
N ASN A 412 73.97 -15.35 -3.54
CA ASN A 412 75.34 -15.84 -3.74
C ASN A 412 75.44 -16.24 -5.21
N ILE A 413 76.05 -15.37 -6.02
CA ILE A 413 76.24 -15.59 -7.45
C ILE A 413 77.16 -16.79 -7.65
N THR A 414 76.58 -17.97 -7.85
CA THR A 414 77.15 -19.04 -8.68
C THR A 414 76.03 -19.90 -9.25
N GLY A 415 75.41 -19.39 -10.32
CA GLY A 415 74.81 -20.22 -11.36
C GLY A 415 73.36 -20.69 -11.16
N LYS A 416 72.53 -20.25 -12.11
CA LYS A 416 71.42 -21.01 -12.73
C LYS A 416 69.99 -20.99 -12.17
N ASP A 417 69.60 -20.05 -11.30
CA ASP A 417 68.17 -19.78 -11.07
C ASP A 417 67.83 -18.31 -11.36
N LEU A 418 67.01 -18.09 -12.39
CA LEU A 418 66.66 -16.77 -12.98
C LEU A 418 65.31 -16.23 -12.50
N TRP A 419 64.77 -16.74 -11.38
CA TRP A 419 63.51 -16.29 -10.78
C TRP A 419 63.74 -16.08 -9.28
N GLN A 420 64.20 -14.90 -8.89
CA GLN A 420 64.35 -14.50 -7.49
C GLN A 420 63.68 -13.14 -7.32
N GLU A 421 62.73 -13.06 -6.38
CA GLU A 421 62.04 -11.83 -6.05
C GLU A 421 62.87 -11.00 -5.05
N SER A 422 62.65 -9.69 -5.01
CA SER A 422 63.23 -8.82 -3.98
C SER A 422 62.75 -9.27 -2.59
N GLU A 423 63.59 -9.13 -1.56
CA GLU A 423 63.13 -9.38 -0.17
C GLU A 423 62.00 -8.39 0.17
N ARG A 424 62.12 -7.16 -0.33
CA ARG A 424 61.22 -6.05 -0.10
C ARG A 424 61.11 -5.13 -1.31
N ASP A 425 59.92 -4.57 -1.49
CA ASP A 425 59.63 -3.64 -2.59
C ASP A 425 58.71 -2.48 -2.20
N ASP A 426 58.73 -1.43 -3.02
CA ASP A 426 57.86 -0.26 -2.89
C ASP A 426 56.69 -0.37 -3.89
N LEU A 427 55.53 -0.79 -3.40
CA LEU A 427 54.42 -1.19 -4.27
C LEU A 427 53.27 -0.19 -4.27
N ARG A 428 52.61 0.00 -5.41
CA ARG A 428 51.41 0.83 -5.54
C ARG A 428 50.13 0.02 -5.35
N LEU A 429 49.27 0.44 -4.42
CA LEU A 429 47.93 -0.13 -4.25
C LEU A 429 47.00 0.27 -5.40
N ARG A 430 46.53 -0.72 -6.15
CA ARG A 430 45.49 -0.56 -7.18
C ARG A 430 44.09 -0.64 -6.59
N GLY A 431 43.81 -1.63 -5.74
CA GLY A 431 42.48 -1.82 -5.18
C GLY A 431 42.38 -3.03 -4.26
N TYR A 432 41.18 -3.23 -3.72
CA TYR A 432 40.83 -4.42 -2.94
C TYR A 432 39.85 -5.27 -3.73
N HIS A 433 39.99 -6.58 -3.65
CA HIS A 433 39.17 -7.54 -4.38
C HIS A 433 38.86 -8.75 -3.49
N ILE A 434 37.79 -9.47 -3.82
CA ILE A 434 37.45 -10.76 -3.21
C ILE A 434 37.91 -11.84 -4.18
N ALA A 435 38.88 -12.65 -3.75
CA ALA A 435 39.49 -13.72 -4.52
C ALA A 435 39.15 -15.09 -3.93
N LEU A 436 39.42 -16.14 -4.72
CA LEU A 436 39.28 -17.53 -4.31
C LEU A 436 40.64 -18.08 -3.90
N GLU A 437 40.80 -18.46 -2.64
CA GLU A 437 42.00 -19.10 -2.10
C GLU A 437 41.76 -20.61 -1.96
N GLY A 438 42.65 -21.42 -2.52
CA GLY A 438 42.62 -22.88 -2.37
C GLY A 438 43.89 -23.37 -1.70
N LYS A 439 43.89 -24.65 -1.31
CA LYS A 439 45.09 -25.36 -0.88
C LYS A 439 45.42 -26.48 -1.86
N ASN A 440 46.69 -26.58 -2.24
CA ASN A 440 47.15 -27.68 -3.06
C ASN A 440 47.26 -28.98 -2.24
N ALA A 441 47.63 -30.09 -2.88
CA ALA A 441 47.78 -31.39 -2.21
C ALA A 441 48.87 -31.42 -1.12
N ASN A 442 49.83 -30.48 -1.17
CA ASN A 442 50.91 -30.34 -0.19
C ASN A 442 50.51 -29.43 0.98
N GLY A 443 49.34 -28.79 0.92
CA GLY A 443 48.84 -27.85 1.92
C GLY A 443 49.22 -26.39 1.66
N ASP A 444 49.96 -26.09 0.59
CA ASP A 444 50.33 -24.71 0.26
C ASP A 444 49.12 -23.96 -0.29
N SER A 445 48.92 -22.74 0.18
CA SER A 445 47.84 -21.87 -0.30
C SER A 445 48.18 -21.23 -1.64
N PHE A 446 47.16 -21.07 -2.47
CA PHE A 446 47.25 -20.37 -3.74
C PHE A 446 45.96 -19.59 -4.01
N LEU A 447 46.05 -18.50 -4.77
CA LEU A 447 44.89 -17.81 -5.32
C LEU A 447 44.56 -18.37 -6.70
N LEU A 448 43.28 -18.59 -6.98
CA LEU A 448 42.85 -19.10 -8.28
C LEU A 448 43.05 -18.05 -9.37
N THR A 449 43.78 -18.42 -10.43
CA THR A 449 43.93 -17.61 -11.64
C THR A 449 43.26 -18.25 -12.85
N ASP A 450 42.75 -17.43 -13.74
CA ASP A 450 42.32 -17.81 -15.08
C ASP A 450 43.49 -17.70 -16.06
N VAL A 451 43.53 -18.56 -17.08
CA VAL A 451 44.64 -18.64 -18.04
C VAL A 451 44.14 -18.56 -19.49
N SER A 452 44.97 -18.04 -20.39
CA SER A 452 44.62 -17.89 -21.81
C SER A 452 44.83 -19.15 -22.65
N LYS A 453 45.69 -20.08 -22.19
CA LYS A 453 46.02 -21.31 -22.93
C LYS A 453 45.15 -22.47 -22.47
N GLU A 454 44.45 -23.08 -23.42
CA GLU A 454 43.58 -24.25 -23.20
C GLU A 454 44.33 -25.43 -22.56
N SER A 455 45.60 -25.65 -22.93
CA SER A 455 46.43 -26.70 -22.33
C SER A 455 46.68 -26.50 -20.84
N ASP A 456 46.82 -25.25 -20.40
CA ASP A 456 47.10 -24.92 -19.00
C ASP A 456 45.79 -24.91 -18.20
N LEU A 457 44.69 -24.49 -18.82
CA LEU A 457 43.35 -24.62 -18.25
C LEU A 457 43.00 -26.09 -17.96
N ASN A 458 43.33 -27.02 -18.87
CA ASN A 458 43.11 -28.46 -18.65
C ASN A 458 43.98 -29.05 -17.54
N LYS A 459 45.23 -28.58 -17.38
CA LYS A 459 46.07 -28.97 -16.24
C LYS A 459 45.48 -28.48 -14.92
N MET A 460 45.07 -27.22 -14.86
CA MET A 460 44.40 -26.65 -13.69
C MET A 460 43.11 -27.39 -13.36
N ARG A 461 42.33 -27.80 -14.38
CA ARG A 461 41.12 -28.59 -14.22
C ARG A 461 41.40 -29.91 -13.51
N GLU A 462 42.42 -30.64 -13.94
CA GLU A 462 42.77 -31.91 -13.29
C GLU A 462 43.36 -31.72 -11.89
N GLN A 463 44.21 -30.71 -11.71
CA GLN A 463 44.89 -30.43 -10.45
C GLN A 463 43.93 -29.94 -9.36
N TYR A 464 42.98 -29.07 -9.71
CA TYR A 464 42.14 -28.36 -8.74
C TYR A 464 40.68 -28.83 -8.70
N LYS A 465 40.28 -29.85 -9.47
CA LYS A 465 38.86 -30.32 -9.52
C LYS A 465 38.21 -30.59 -8.17
N ASN A 466 38.98 -31.03 -7.18
CA ASN A 466 38.47 -31.35 -5.84
C ASN A 466 38.99 -30.37 -4.77
N THR A 467 39.63 -29.27 -5.17
CA THR A 467 40.06 -28.23 -4.23
C THR A 467 38.82 -27.45 -3.77
N GLU A 468 38.68 -27.31 -2.47
CA GLU A 468 37.73 -26.38 -1.84
C GLU A 468 38.34 -24.97 -1.83
N PHE A 469 37.50 -23.97 -2.07
CA PHE A 469 37.93 -22.57 -2.09
C PHE A 469 37.31 -21.77 -0.96
N ASP A 470 38.16 -21.01 -0.29
CA ASP A 470 37.77 -19.97 0.66
C ASP A 470 37.70 -18.61 -0.06
N TYR A 471 36.72 -17.78 0.31
CA TYR A 471 36.66 -16.40 -0.15
C TYR A 471 37.54 -15.52 0.72
N VAL A 472 38.48 -14.80 0.10
CA VAL A 472 39.44 -13.95 0.82
C VAL A 472 39.48 -12.55 0.23
N ILE A 473 39.70 -11.55 1.08
CA ILE A 473 39.98 -10.19 0.61
C ILE A 473 41.46 -10.06 0.33
N VAL A 474 41.80 -9.56 -0.85
CA VAL A 474 43.17 -9.28 -1.26
C VAL A 474 43.33 -7.82 -1.67
N ALA A 475 44.45 -7.21 -1.27
CA ALA A 475 44.90 -5.95 -1.84
C ALA A 475 45.77 -6.24 -3.06
N GLU A 476 45.43 -5.67 -4.21
CA GLU A 476 46.23 -5.70 -5.43
C GLU A 476 47.30 -4.60 -5.37
N LEU A 477 48.55 -5.02 -5.47
CA LEU A 477 49.75 -4.21 -5.42
C LEU A 477 50.49 -4.35 -6.75
N ILE A 478 50.96 -3.25 -7.31
CA ILE A 478 51.76 -3.24 -8.54
C ILE A 478 53.13 -2.65 -8.26
N ASP A 479 54.17 -3.31 -8.74
CA ASP A 479 55.49 -2.71 -8.86
C ASP A 479 55.53 -1.80 -10.10
N ASP A 480 55.71 -0.49 -9.90
CA ASP A 480 55.80 0.50 -10.96
C ASP A 480 57.28 0.71 -11.34
N ASP A 481 57.93 -0.33 -11.88
CA ASP A 481 59.31 -0.26 -12.35
C ASP A 481 59.42 0.07 -13.86
N LEU A 482 60.64 0.18 -14.41
CA LEU A 482 60.85 0.45 -15.84
C LEU A 482 60.59 -0.79 -16.74
N GLY A 483 60.12 -1.91 -16.16
CA GLY A 483 59.83 -3.20 -16.80
C GLY A 483 58.32 -3.46 -16.97
N PRO A 484 57.91 -4.70 -17.30
CA PRO A 484 56.50 -5.06 -17.29
C PRO A 484 56.00 -5.16 -15.85
N ASP A 485 55.18 -4.20 -15.43
CA ASP A 485 54.48 -4.13 -14.14
C ASP A 485 54.08 -5.53 -13.62
N ASP A 486 54.65 -5.94 -12.49
CA ASP A 486 54.31 -7.18 -11.81
C ASP A 486 53.22 -6.94 -10.75
N ALA A 487 52.17 -7.77 -10.80
CA ALA A 487 51.08 -7.73 -9.83
C ALA A 487 51.33 -8.71 -8.68
N TYR A 488 51.15 -8.20 -7.46
CA TYR A 488 51.20 -8.95 -6.22
C TYR A 488 49.90 -8.78 -5.44
N TYR A 489 49.51 -9.82 -4.69
CA TYR A 489 48.28 -9.80 -3.91
C TYR A 489 48.57 -10.05 -2.43
N LYS A 490 48.18 -9.09 -1.58
CA LYS A 490 48.26 -9.22 -0.13
C LYS A 490 46.92 -9.66 0.44
N LYS A 491 46.84 -10.87 1.00
CA LYS A 491 45.67 -11.30 1.77
C LYS A 491 45.48 -10.43 3.02
N ILE A 492 44.24 -9.98 3.21
CA ILE A 492 43.80 -9.19 4.36
C ILE A 492 43.15 -10.11 5.38
N ASN A 493 43.74 -10.18 6.58
CA ASN A 493 43.19 -10.98 7.66
C ASN A 493 42.19 -10.16 8.46
N LEU A 494 40.88 -10.33 8.17
CA LEU A 494 39.81 -9.70 8.94
C LEU A 494 39.73 -10.18 10.39
N GLY A 495 40.45 -11.24 10.77
CA GLY A 495 40.61 -11.69 12.16
C GLY A 495 41.70 -10.96 12.95
N ASP A 496 42.51 -10.11 12.31
CA ASP A 496 43.55 -9.33 12.98
C ASP A 496 42.91 -8.19 13.80
N PRO A 497 43.09 -8.15 15.14
CA PRO A 497 42.50 -7.12 16.00
C PRO A 497 42.89 -5.69 15.60
N THR A 498 44.08 -5.49 15.03
CA THR A 498 44.58 -4.20 14.58
C THR A 498 43.77 -3.71 13.38
N ILE A 499 43.53 -4.62 12.42
CA ILE A 499 42.74 -4.33 11.22
C ILE A 499 41.28 -4.12 11.61
N GLN A 500 40.73 -4.93 12.51
CA GLN A 500 39.37 -4.76 13.02
C GLN A 500 39.18 -3.40 13.72
N ALA A 501 40.12 -3.00 14.57
CA ALA A 501 40.09 -1.71 15.25
C ALA A 501 40.14 -0.54 14.25
N ALA A 502 41.05 -0.59 13.27
CA ALA A 502 41.17 0.44 12.24
C ALA A 502 39.89 0.56 11.38
N ILE A 503 39.26 -0.56 11.03
CA ILE A 503 37.98 -0.59 10.31
C ILE A 503 36.87 0.05 11.13
N ASN A 504 36.74 -0.34 12.40
CA ASN A 504 35.68 0.14 13.29
C ASN A 504 35.87 1.62 13.69
N GLU A 505 37.10 2.13 13.72
CA GLU A 505 37.40 3.55 13.93
C GLU A 505 37.05 4.38 12.68
N ALA A 506 37.30 3.83 11.48
CA ALA A 506 37.02 4.53 10.22
C ALA A 506 35.52 4.63 9.90
N VAL A 507 34.70 3.70 10.40
CA VAL A 507 33.24 3.68 10.22
C VAL A 507 32.54 3.40 11.56
N PRO A 508 32.07 4.43 12.29
CA PRO A 508 31.40 4.28 13.57
C PRO A 508 30.09 3.48 13.49
N THR A 509 29.69 2.86 14.60
CA THR A 509 28.45 2.05 14.71
C THR A 509 27.18 2.83 14.36
N ASP A 510 27.14 4.14 14.65
CA ASP A 510 26.00 5.00 14.31
C ASP A 510 25.82 5.15 12.79
N ASP A 511 26.93 5.18 12.03
CA ASP A 511 26.92 5.19 10.57
C ASP A 511 26.53 3.83 10.01
N LEU A 512 26.86 2.71 10.68
CA LEU A 512 26.40 1.36 10.30
C LEU A 512 24.87 1.22 10.43
N ASN A 513 24.28 1.72 11.53
CA ASN A 513 22.83 1.75 11.71
C ASN A 513 22.14 2.60 10.64
N LYS A 514 22.74 3.73 10.25
CA LYS A 514 22.23 4.57 9.15
C LYS A 514 22.33 3.88 7.81
N VAL A 515 23.49 3.30 7.46
CA VAL A 515 23.70 2.52 6.23
C VAL A 515 22.69 1.37 6.14
N LYS A 516 22.50 0.59 7.20
CA LYS A 516 21.54 -0.54 7.22
C LYS A 516 20.07 -0.09 7.25
N THR A 517 19.75 1.04 7.88
CA THR A 517 18.41 1.64 7.80
C THR A 517 18.12 2.15 6.38
N ASP A 518 19.11 2.76 5.73
CA ASP A 518 19.03 3.17 4.33
C ASP A 518 18.96 1.96 3.39
N MET A 519 19.56 0.81 3.75
CA MET A 519 19.39 -0.47 3.05
C MET A 519 17.94 -0.98 3.13
N GLY A 520 17.34 -1.01 4.33
CA GLY A 520 15.93 -1.39 4.48
C GLY A 520 14.99 -0.45 3.72
N ASN A 521 15.28 0.85 3.72
CA ASN A 521 14.51 1.86 2.97
C ASN A 521 14.72 1.75 1.44
N TYR A 522 15.92 1.45 0.98
CA TYR A 522 16.24 1.29 -0.45
C TYR A 522 15.68 -0.02 -1.01
N GLU A 523 15.73 -1.12 -0.26
CA GLU A 523 15.03 -2.37 -0.59
C GLU A 523 13.52 -2.15 -0.62
N GLN A 524 12.98 -1.39 0.33
CA GLN A 524 11.58 -0.98 0.30
C GLN A 524 11.25 -0.15 -0.96
N GLN A 525 12.16 0.71 -1.44
CA GLN A 525 11.98 1.49 -2.67
C GLN A 525 12.08 0.64 -3.95
N ILE A 526 13.09 -0.22 -4.08
CA ILE A 526 13.23 -1.15 -5.21
C ILE A 526 12.06 -2.12 -5.26
N ALA A 527 11.66 -2.66 -4.11
CA ALA A 527 10.53 -3.58 -4.04
C ALA A 527 9.20 -2.88 -4.30
N GLN A 528 9.00 -1.65 -3.81
CA GLN A 528 7.84 -0.84 -4.21
C GLN A 528 7.83 -0.60 -5.72
N GLN A 529 8.98 -0.32 -6.34
CA GLN A 529 9.08 -0.19 -7.80
C GLN A 529 8.78 -1.52 -8.51
N ASN A 530 9.36 -2.64 -8.08
CA ASN A 530 9.15 -3.96 -8.69
C ASN A 530 7.71 -4.43 -8.53
N TYR A 531 7.10 -4.21 -7.37
CA TYR A 531 5.71 -4.54 -7.11
C TYR A 531 4.74 -3.59 -7.84
N ALA A 532 5.06 -2.29 -7.94
CA ALA A 532 4.34 -1.36 -8.81
C ALA A 532 4.44 -1.80 -10.28
N ASN A 533 5.62 -2.24 -10.72
CA ASN A 533 5.84 -2.79 -12.06
C ASN A 533 5.07 -4.09 -12.29
N GLN A 534 5.04 -5.03 -11.33
CA GLN A 534 4.26 -6.26 -11.42
C GLN A 534 2.76 -5.98 -11.41
N ARG A 535 2.27 -5.06 -10.56
CA ARG A 535 0.87 -4.60 -10.60
C ARG A 535 0.54 -3.96 -11.94
N LYS A 536 1.45 -3.15 -12.48
CA LYS A 536 1.32 -2.52 -13.79
C LYS A 536 1.23 -3.61 -14.86
N ILE A 537 2.17 -4.55 -14.92
CA ILE A 537 2.16 -5.70 -15.85
C ILE A 537 0.88 -6.54 -15.72
N ALA A 538 0.46 -6.88 -14.50
CA ALA A 538 -0.77 -7.65 -14.27
C ALA A 538 -2.03 -6.87 -14.68
N SER A 539 -2.06 -5.55 -14.43
CA SER A 539 -3.14 -4.66 -14.84
C SER A 539 -3.18 -4.50 -16.37
N THR A 540 -2.02 -4.36 -17.01
CA THR A 540 -1.86 -4.26 -18.46
C THR A 540 -2.30 -5.55 -19.12
N ASN A 541 -1.83 -6.72 -18.66
CA ASN A 541 -2.23 -8.03 -19.19
C ASN A 541 -3.74 -8.28 -19.07
N LYS A 542 -4.31 -7.93 -17.91
CA LYS A 542 -5.76 -8.02 -17.71
C LYS A 542 -6.52 -7.07 -18.63
N LEU A 543 -6.01 -5.86 -18.82
CA LEU A 543 -6.62 -4.85 -19.69
C LEU A 543 -6.52 -5.24 -21.17
N THR A 544 -5.37 -5.74 -21.63
CA THR A 544 -5.14 -6.27 -22.97
C THR A 544 -6.15 -7.37 -23.30
N LYS A 545 -6.37 -8.31 -22.37
CA LYS A 545 -7.40 -9.36 -22.52
C LYS A 545 -8.81 -8.78 -22.56
N GLN A 546 -9.13 -7.82 -21.67
CA GLN A 546 -10.47 -7.22 -21.62
C GLN A 546 -10.79 -6.31 -22.81
N LEU A 547 -9.78 -5.70 -23.41
CA LEU A 547 -9.90 -4.87 -24.62
C LEU A 547 -9.74 -5.69 -25.91
N GLU A 548 -9.50 -7.01 -25.81
CA GLU A 548 -9.25 -7.90 -26.95
C GLU A 548 -8.12 -7.39 -27.86
N MET A 549 -7.08 -6.81 -27.25
CA MET A 549 -5.96 -6.21 -27.96
C MET A 549 -4.86 -7.25 -28.25
N PRO A 550 -4.15 -7.18 -29.38
CA PRO A 550 -3.12 -8.16 -29.75
C PRO A 550 -1.90 -8.18 -28.83
N ASN A 551 -1.54 -7.03 -28.25
CA ASN A 551 -0.39 -6.90 -27.36
C ASN A 551 -0.51 -5.68 -26.42
N GLU A 552 0.40 -5.63 -25.44
CA GLU A 552 0.47 -4.58 -24.43
C GLU A 552 0.76 -3.20 -25.04
N GLY A 553 1.63 -3.13 -26.06
CA GLY A 553 2.00 -1.87 -26.73
C GLY A 553 0.81 -1.16 -27.39
N LEU A 554 -0.06 -1.92 -28.07
CA LEU A 554 -1.31 -1.40 -28.64
C LEU A 554 -2.32 -1.00 -27.57
N THR A 555 -2.36 -1.72 -26.45
CA THR A 555 -3.20 -1.38 -25.29
C THR A 555 -2.79 -0.02 -24.72
N GLN A 556 -1.49 0.23 -24.61
CA GLN A 556 -0.94 1.48 -24.10
C GLN A 556 -1.21 2.66 -25.05
N GLN A 557 -1.00 2.47 -26.35
CA GLN A 557 -1.33 3.48 -27.36
C GLN A 557 -2.82 3.83 -27.36
N PHE A 558 -3.68 2.83 -27.22
CA PHE A 558 -5.12 3.00 -27.12
C PHE A 558 -5.47 3.86 -25.90
N VAL A 559 -5.14 3.42 -24.69
CA VAL A 559 -5.54 4.13 -23.46
C VAL A 559 -4.97 5.56 -23.44
N ASN A 560 -3.71 5.76 -23.79
CA ASN A 560 -3.08 7.07 -23.79
C ASN A 560 -3.69 8.02 -24.85
N GLY A 561 -4.05 7.49 -26.02
CA GLY A 561 -4.69 8.26 -27.09
C GLY A 561 -6.07 8.77 -26.68
N TYR A 562 -6.90 7.92 -26.09
CA TYR A 562 -8.23 8.30 -25.61
C TYR A 562 -8.16 9.17 -24.35
N ASP A 563 -7.25 8.89 -23.41
CA ASP A 563 -7.05 9.71 -22.21
C ASP A 563 -6.70 11.15 -22.57
N LYS A 564 -5.69 11.35 -23.43
CA LYS A 564 -5.29 12.68 -23.91
C LYS A 564 -6.44 13.41 -24.60
N THR A 565 -7.18 12.71 -25.46
CA THR A 565 -8.28 13.29 -26.24
C THR A 565 -9.44 13.73 -25.34
N LEU A 566 -9.84 12.89 -24.39
CA LEU A 566 -10.92 13.17 -23.45
C LEU A 566 -10.53 14.23 -22.42
N ASN A 567 -9.29 14.21 -21.93
CA ASN A 567 -8.78 15.18 -20.98
C ASN A 567 -8.74 16.60 -21.58
N ILE A 568 -8.33 16.74 -22.84
CA ILE A 568 -8.43 18.01 -23.58
C ILE A 568 -9.89 18.49 -23.64
N GLY A 569 -10.83 17.61 -24.03
CA GLY A 569 -12.24 17.95 -24.11
C GLY A 569 -12.82 18.42 -22.77
N LEU A 570 -12.61 17.65 -21.70
CA LEU A 570 -13.11 17.96 -20.35
C LEU A 570 -12.48 19.23 -19.77
N SER A 571 -11.18 19.46 -20.00
CA SER A 571 -10.51 20.67 -19.56
C SER A 571 -11.06 21.91 -20.26
N MET A 572 -11.35 21.83 -21.56
CA MET A 572 -11.97 22.94 -22.30
C MET A 572 -13.40 23.23 -21.83
N SER A 573 -14.10 22.24 -21.29
CA SER A 573 -15.44 22.39 -20.69
C SER A 573 -15.44 22.88 -19.24
N GLY A 574 -14.27 23.25 -18.68
CA GLY A 574 -14.17 23.75 -17.30
C GLY A 574 -14.27 22.67 -16.22
N VAL A 575 -14.11 21.39 -16.56
CA VAL A 575 -14.10 20.30 -15.57
C VAL A 575 -12.77 20.30 -14.81
N SER A 576 -12.83 20.23 -13.49
CA SER A 576 -11.62 20.14 -12.65
C SER A 576 -10.80 18.89 -12.97
N SER A 577 -9.48 18.99 -12.89
CA SER A 577 -8.59 17.85 -13.16
C SER A 577 -8.88 16.65 -12.23
N PHE A 578 -9.37 16.89 -11.01
CA PHE A 578 -9.78 15.85 -10.08
C PHE A 578 -11.00 15.06 -10.59
N ASN A 579 -12.02 15.76 -11.07
CA ASN A 579 -13.22 15.14 -11.63
C ASN A 579 -12.95 14.48 -12.98
N ALA A 580 -12.11 15.09 -13.82
CA ALA A 580 -11.69 14.51 -15.09
C ALA A 580 -10.97 13.17 -14.90
N ARG A 581 -10.00 13.07 -13.97
CA ARG A 581 -9.29 11.81 -13.66
C ARG A 581 -10.23 10.68 -13.20
N LYS A 582 -11.34 11.01 -12.53
CA LYS A 582 -12.35 10.02 -12.12
C LYS A 582 -13.26 9.61 -13.27
N ALA A 583 -13.63 10.55 -14.13
CA ALA A 583 -14.61 10.32 -15.20
C ALA A 583 -14.01 9.63 -16.44
N ILE A 584 -12.78 9.97 -16.84
CA ILE A 584 -12.16 9.46 -18.08
C ILE A 584 -12.17 7.92 -18.17
N PRO A 585 -11.74 7.14 -17.15
CA PRO A 585 -11.79 5.68 -17.23
C PRO A 585 -13.21 5.12 -17.46
N MET A 586 -14.23 5.81 -16.93
CA MET A 586 -15.64 5.42 -17.06
C MET A 586 -16.19 5.77 -18.46
N ILE A 587 -15.86 6.96 -18.95
CA ILE A 587 -16.23 7.40 -20.30
C ILE A 587 -15.59 6.47 -21.35
N MET A 588 -14.30 6.15 -21.17
CA MET A 588 -13.57 5.27 -22.07
C MET A 588 -14.17 3.86 -22.09
N SER A 589 -14.56 3.31 -20.93
CA SER A 589 -15.19 2.00 -20.88
C SER A 589 -16.60 2.01 -21.48
N ASP A 590 -17.37 3.07 -21.26
CA ASP A 590 -18.69 3.25 -21.86
C ASP A 590 -18.60 3.29 -23.39
N LEU A 591 -17.67 4.08 -23.94
CA LEU A 591 -17.40 4.15 -25.38
C LEU A 591 -16.95 2.81 -25.97
N TYR A 592 -16.09 2.08 -25.26
CA TYR A 592 -15.62 0.76 -25.70
C TYR A 592 -16.75 -0.26 -25.73
N VAL A 593 -17.52 -0.39 -24.64
CA VAL A 593 -18.67 -1.31 -24.57
C VAL A 593 -19.72 -0.95 -25.61
N GLN A 594 -19.95 0.35 -25.83
CA GLN A 594 -20.81 0.80 -26.91
C GLN A 594 -20.27 0.36 -28.26
N SER A 595 -18.98 0.53 -28.56
CA SER A 595 -18.42 0.13 -29.87
C SER A 595 -18.62 -1.35 -30.22
N LYS A 596 -18.69 -2.22 -29.21
CA LYS A 596 -18.81 -3.68 -29.34
C LYS A 596 -20.24 -4.20 -29.50
N GLN A 597 -21.24 -3.32 -29.44
CA GLN A 597 -22.63 -3.70 -29.75
C GLN A 597 -22.72 -4.20 -31.20
N GLU A 598 -23.58 -5.19 -31.41
CA GLU A 598 -23.94 -5.66 -32.74
C GLU A 598 -24.61 -4.52 -33.53
N ARG A 599 -24.02 -4.13 -34.65
CA ARG A 599 -24.49 -3.06 -35.53
C ARG A 599 -24.20 -3.40 -36.97
N ASN A 600 -25.05 -2.90 -37.87
CA ASN A 600 -24.78 -2.94 -39.30
C ASN A 600 -23.74 -1.88 -39.65
N TYR A 601 -22.60 -2.33 -40.17
CA TYR A 601 -21.56 -1.47 -40.73
C TYR A 601 -21.67 -1.47 -42.26
N PRO A 602 -21.48 -0.32 -42.94
CA PRO A 602 -21.10 0.99 -42.40
C PRO A 602 -22.21 1.70 -41.61
N PHE A 603 -21.85 2.36 -40.51
CA PHE A 603 -22.75 3.12 -39.64
C PHE A 603 -22.55 4.62 -39.85
N ASP A 604 -23.60 5.35 -40.24
CA ASP A 604 -23.59 6.80 -40.48
C ASP A 604 -24.08 7.55 -39.23
N PHE A 605 -23.19 8.35 -38.61
CA PHE A 605 -23.53 9.21 -37.47
C PHE A 605 -24.31 10.47 -37.86
N THR A 606 -24.36 10.77 -39.15
CA THR A 606 -24.92 12.00 -39.72
C THR A 606 -25.85 11.65 -40.89
N PRO A 607 -26.91 10.85 -40.67
CA PRO A 607 -27.75 10.34 -41.76
C PRO A 607 -28.45 11.42 -42.57
N ASN A 608 -28.67 12.60 -41.95
CA ASN A 608 -29.31 13.76 -42.56
C ASN A 608 -28.34 14.71 -43.25
N GLU A 609 -27.02 14.48 -43.17
CA GLU A 609 -26.00 15.29 -43.85
C GLU A 609 -25.91 14.84 -45.32
N THR A 610 -26.03 15.80 -46.24
CA THR A 610 -26.06 15.53 -47.68
C THR A 610 -24.71 15.78 -48.35
N ASP A 611 -23.80 16.51 -47.70
CA ASP A 611 -22.43 16.73 -48.14
C ASP A 611 -21.54 15.51 -47.81
N PRO A 612 -21.04 14.75 -48.81
CA PRO A 612 -20.20 13.57 -48.56
C PRO A 612 -18.93 13.87 -47.76
N SER A 613 -18.41 15.10 -47.82
CA SER A 613 -17.21 15.51 -47.09
C SER A 613 -17.43 15.71 -45.59
N LYS A 614 -18.70 15.84 -45.16
CA LYS A 614 -19.11 16.03 -43.76
C LYS A 614 -19.71 14.78 -43.13
N LYS A 615 -19.95 13.74 -43.92
CA LYS A 615 -20.46 12.46 -43.41
C LYS A 615 -19.45 11.79 -42.48
N LEU A 616 -19.93 11.39 -41.30
CA LEU A 616 -19.16 10.64 -40.32
C LEU A 616 -19.57 9.17 -40.37
N ILE A 617 -18.84 8.38 -41.15
CA ILE A 617 -19.14 6.96 -41.39
C ILE A 617 -18.11 6.07 -40.67
N ALA A 618 -18.59 5.16 -39.83
CA ALA A 618 -17.78 4.09 -39.25
C ALA A 618 -17.96 2.79 -40.02
N ASN A 619 -16.86 2.14 -40.41
CA ASN A 619 -16.89 0.82 -41.09
C ASN A 619 -16.55 -0.34 -40.14
N SER A 620 -16.19 -0.05 -38.89
CA SER A 620 -15.84 -1.05 -37.89
C SER A 620 -16.11 -0.54 -36.46
N PRO A 621 -16.19 -1.43 -35.47
CA PRO A 621 -16.26 -1.05 -34.05
C PRO A 621 -15.17 -0.06 -33.63
N GLY A 622 -13.93 -0.25 -34.09
CA GLY A 622 -12.83 0.66 -33.78
C GLY A 622 -13.05 2.07 -34.34
N GLN A 623 -13.53 2.17 -35.59
CA GLN A 623 -13.89 3.45 -36.20
C GLN A 623 -15.09 4.11 -35.52
N TYR A 624 -16.08 3.31 -35.09
CA TYR A 624 -17.23 3.78 -34.32
C TYR A 624 -16.79 4.45 -33.02
N MET A 625 -15.88 3.81 -32.26
CA MET A 625 -15.36 4.37 -31.01
C MET A 625 -14.59 5.67 -31.25
N ALA A 626 -13.74 5.71 -32.29
CA ALA A 626 -12.95 6.88 -32.63
C ALA A 626 -13.83 8.08 -33.02
N ILE A 627 -14.84 7.87 -33.87
CA ILE A 627 -15.80 8.90 -34.28
C ILE A 627 -16.65 9.36 -33.09
N SER A 628 -17.14 8.42 -32.27
CA SER A 628 -17.90 8.75 -31.05
C SER A 628 -17.09 9.60 -30.06
N THR A 629 -15.80 9.30 -29.92
CA THR A 629 -14.90 10.08 -29.05
C THR A 629 -14.64 11.47 -29.61
N LYS A 630 -14.47 11.58 -30.94
CA LYS A 630 -14.33 12.88 -31.61
C LYS A 630 -15.58 13.74 -31.39
N LEU A 631 -16.76 13.18 -31.63
CA LEU A 631 -18.05 13.85 -31.40
C LEU A 631 -18.23 14.25 -29.93
N LEU A 632 -17.85 13.38 -29.00
CA LEU A 632 -17.88 13.69 -27.58
C LEU A 632 -16.94 14.85 -27.25
N LYS A 633 -15.67 14.82 -27.70
CA LYS A 633 -14.71 15.92 -27.47
C LYS A 633 -15.24 17.25 -28.01
N GLU A 634 -15.75 17.26 -29.24
CA GLU A 634 -16.30 18.46 -29.88
C GLU A 634 -17.55 18.95 -29.17
N GLY A 635 -18.46 18.05 -28.78
CA GLY A 635 -19.66 18.37 -28.01
C GLY A 635 -19.37 18.92 -26.62
N LEU A 636 -18.37 18.37 -25.94
CA LEU A 636 -17.88 18.86 -24.64
C LEU A 636 -17.28 20.27 -24.79
N ALA A 637 -16.45 20.51 -25.81
CA ALA A 637 -15.80 21.80 -26.04
C ALA A 637 -16.78 22.91 -26.47
N THR A 638 -17.89 22.56 -27.12
CA THR A 638 -18.88 23.52 -27.65
C THR A 638 -20.11 23.71 -26.77
N GLN A 639 -20.13 23.13 -25.56
CA GLN A 639 -21.30 23.13 -24.65
C GLN A 639 -22.59 22.67 -25.35
N ASN A 640 -22.49 21.67 -26.21
CA ASN A 640 -23.64 21.16 -26.95
C ASN A 640 -24.74 20.68 -25.97
N PRO A 641 -26.01 21.06 -26.17
CA PRO A 641 -27.13 20.70 -25.28
C PRO A 641 -27.22 19.21 -24.94
N ASN A 642 -26.80 18.35 -25.87
CA ASN A 642 -26.85 16.89 -25.71
C ASN A 642 -25.85 16.35 -24.67
N PHE A 643 -24.86 17.15 -24.23
CA PHE A 643 -23.85 16.75 -23.26
C PHE A 643 -23.94 17.51 -21.93
N VAL A 644 -24.93 18.39 -21.77
CA VAL A 644 -25.08 19.22 -20.55
C VAL A 644 -25.29 18.36 -19.30
N ALA A 645 -26.18 17.37 -19.36
CA ALA A 645 -26.44 16.45 -18.24
C ALA A 645 -25.19 15.62 -17.85
N MET A 646 -24.42 15.21 -18.86
CA MET A 646 -23.15 14.49 -18.66
C MET A 646 -22.11 15.40 -17.99
N LEU A 647 -21.93 16.63 -18.47
CA LEU A 647 -21.00 17.62 -17.92
C LEU A 647 -21.35 17.98 -16.47
N GLU A 648 -22.63 18.18 -16.18
CA GLU A 648 -23.09 18.46 -14.82
C GLU A 648 -22.81 17.28 -13.87
N ALA A 649 -23.08 16.05 -14.31
CA ALA A 649 -22.77 14.85 -13.55
C ALA A 649 -21.27 14.71 -13.29
N ILE A 650 -20.41 14.98 -14.28
CA ILE A 650 -18.94 14.93 -14.10
C ILE A 650 -18.48 16.01 -13.12
N ASN A 651 -18.98 17.24 -13.24
CA ASN A 651 -18.63 18.34 -12.32
C ASN A 651 -19.06 18.09 -10.88
N LYS A 652 -20.17 17.37 -10.67
CA LYS A 652 -20.63 16.92 -9.35
C LYS A 652 -19.94 15.64 -8.86
N GLY A 653 -19.06 15.03 -9.66
CA GLY A 653 -18.38 13.77 -9.32
C GLY A 653 -19.28 12.52 -9.42
N ASN A 654 -20.44 12.64 -10.07
CA ASN A 654 -21.51 11.64 -10.10
C ASN A 654 -21.70 10.99 -11.49
N TYR A 655 -20.65 10.96 -12.33
CA TYR A 655 -20.74 10.35 -13.66
C TYR A 655 -21.18 8.87 -13.62
N ASP A 656 -20.84 8.12 -12.57
CA ASP A 656 -21.28 6.73 -12.39
C ASP A 656 -22.81 6.60 -12.33
N GLN A 657 -23.47 7.51 -11.61
CA GLN A 657 -24.93 7.55 -11.52
C GLN A 657 -25.55 7.92 -12.87
N TYR A 658 -24.96 8.89 -13.57
CA TYR A 658 -25.39 9.27 -14.92
C TYR A 658 -25.28 8.08 -15.88
N SER A 659 -24.12 7.41 -15.94
CA SER A 659 -23.88 6.25 -16.80
C SER A 659 -24.90 5.13 -16.55
N GLN A 660 -25.26 4.89 -15.29
CA GLN A 660 -26.28 3.90 -14.92
C GLN A 660 -27.69 4.23 -15.46
N THR A 661 -28.02 5.52 -15.67
CA THR A 661 -29.31 5.94 -16.24
C THR A 661 -29.36 5.86 -17.76
N ILE A 662 -28.20 5.92 -18.42
CA ILE A 662 -28.09 5.96 -19.89
C ILE A 662 -27.92 4.56 -20.48
N TYR A 663 -27.24 3.65 -19.77
CA TYR A 663 -26.92 2.33 -20.29
C TYR A 663 -27.77 1.21 -19.69
N PRO A 664 -28.17 0.20 -20.49
CA PRO A 664 -28.77 -1.03 -19.99
C PRO A 664 -27.91 -1.71 -18.92
N SER A 665 -28.55 -2.36 -17.94
CA SER A 665 -27.87 -2.95 -16.76
C SER A 665 -26.70 -3.88 -17.12
N SER A 666 -26.82 -4.67 -18.18
CA SER A 666 -25.75 -5.56 -18.66
C SER A 666 -24.53 -4.81 -19.18
N GLN A 667 -24.76 -3.76 -19.96
CA GLN A 667 -23.72 -2.91 -20.56
C GLN A 667 -23.03 -2.06 -19.49
N TYR A 668 -23.82 -1.48 -18.58
CA TYR A 668 -23.30 -0.78 -17.40
C TYR A 668 -22.38 -1.70 -16.58
N LYS A 669 -22.81 -2.92 -16.25
CA LYS A 669 -21.97 -3.87 -15.50
C LYS A 669 -20.65 -4.21 -16.20
N GLN A 670 -20.68 -4.40 -17.52
CA GLN A 670 -19.48 -4.64 -18.32
C GLN A 670 -18.55 -3.42 -18.31
N SER A 671 -19.09 -2.22 -18.52
CA SER A 671 -18.35 -0.97 -18.46
C SER A 671 -17.74 -0.72 -17.07
N ARG A 672 -18.47 -0.98 -15.99
CA ARG A 672 -17.95 -0.89 -14.61
C ARG A 672 -16.81 -1.86 -14.32
N LYS A 673 -16.83 -3.04 -14.93
CA LYS A 673 -15.72 -4.00 -14.81
C LYS A 673 -14.48 -3.48 -15.55
N LEU A 674 -14.66 -2.91 -16.74
CA LEU A 674 -13.58 -2.40 -17.57
C LEU A 674 -12.98 -1.09 -17.02
N SER A 675 -13.81 -0.12 -16.61
CA SER A 675 -13.36 1.15 -16.01
C SER A 675 -12.51 0.95 -14.76
N LYS A 676 -12.83 -0.04 -13.91
CA LYS A 676 -11.99 -0.39 -12.75
C LYS A 676 -10.60 -0.86 -13.16
N THR A 677 -10.48 -1.55 -14.30
CA THR A 677 -9.19 -2.00 -14.83
C THR A 677 -8.43 -0.83 -15.47
N ILE A 678 -9.11 0.01 -16.28
CA ILE A 678 -8.51 1.22 -16.89
C ILE A 678 -8.01 2.18 -15.80
N TYR A 679 -8.82 2.44 -14.78
CA TYR A 679 -8.43 3.31 -13.66
C TYR A 679 -7.20 2.80 -12.93
N LYS A 680 -7.10 1.48 -12.70
CA LYS A 680 -5.92 0.86 -12.09
C LYS A 680 -4.67 0.89 -12.96
N TYR A 681 -4.84 0.91 -14.28
CA TYR A 681 -3.74 1.05 -15.23
C TYR A 681 -3.22 2.49 -15.33
N GLN A 682 -4.08 3.48 -15.10
CA GLN A 682 -3.77 4.91 -15.14
C GLN A 682 -3.20 5.48 -13.82
N GLN A 683 -3.25 4.69 -12.73
CA GLN A 683 -2.52 4.97 -11.49
C GLN A 683 -1.14 4.34 -11.51
#